data_AF-A0A158QYB5-F1
#
_entry.id   AF-A0A158QYB5-F1
#
_cell.length_a   1.000
_cell.length_b   1.000
_cell.length_c   1.000
_cell.angle_alpha   90.00
_cell.angle_beta   90.00
_cell.angle_gamma   90.00
#
_symmetry.space_group_name_H-M   'P 1'
#
loop_
_entity.id
_entity.type
_entity.pdbx_description
1 polymer ?
#
loop_
_entity_poly.entity_id
_entity_poly.type
_entity_poly.pdbx_seq_one_letter_code
_entity_poly.pdbx_strand_id
1 'polypeptide(L)'
;MPYLDHAGAALPSEQQLREVFELALRIPLANPHSHHATATTTHMMVQDARFRILDHFDVTTEEYAVVFTANATHALQIVAECFVFNEKHKDELRISTAPHGIGPTFAYMRDSHNSVVGMREIIKEKVQEIVCVDSCDDLYTSVKNGLFAMTAMSNFSGKKYDLRQISKLSQLGWSVCLDAASWVSTSPLSLKEVQPHFVAISFYKLFGYPTGLGALLVRRVTLEHGTLNFYAISALSKGFEDLKRYGGMQKINEKTTRIASEAYRMLKEKTYWNGKPVAEIYGWENAETQGPIVAFNLLRDDGSVIGYSEVARMASLFGIDLRTGCFCNSGACQMYLKQSNEQLLHYFEEGKECGDSRDVIDGRPTGAVRISFGRQSTSEDVAALEQMIEYCFLRVEPAIDIYSPLKINEYSATISRITIYPVKSCRGIDMNKCELTRTGLRHDREFMVECCGSTLTQKKHQQLCKIVTHMSKCATMLTLSNADDEKSSVRVPLEHNGISSTTKGAVICVDRKMQVNREFTHLLPDSSRSLSNEAPYLVVNEASVSVLADVVGLSTLETIARFRPNIVVRGIPPFLEDTATFMTINNIRFEVTKKCTRCEMICVNPITGVKDPQLIVALRNFRQREKMTFGIYVRQIGEEAGEIHQHAIVHFE
;
A
#
# COMPACT_ATOMS: atom_id res chain seq x y z
N MET A 1 13.75 6.49 6.33
CA MET A 1 12.31 6.21 6.19
C MET A 1 12.10 4.81 6.73
N PRO A 2 11.47 4.64 7.90
CA PRO A 2 11.22 3.32 8.46
C PRO A 2 10.46 2.43 7.48
N TYR A 3 11.09 1.32 7.09
CA TYR A 3 10.50 0.32 6.20
C TYR A 3 10.08 -0.90 7.02
N LEU A 4 8.76 -1.04 7.23
CA LEU A 4 8.12 -2.05 8.08
C LEU A 4 7.34 -3.09 7.25
N ASP A 5 7.66 -3.29 5.97
CA ASP A 5 7.01 -4.27 5.09
C ASP A 5 7.96 -5.37 4.59
N HIS A 6 8.95 -5.75 5.41
CA HIS A 6 9.94 -6.78 5.06
C HIS A 6 9.32 -8.14 4.66
N ALA A 7 8.22 -8.55 5.32
CA ALA A 7 7.51 -9.79 4.99
C ALA A 7 6.83 -9.74 3.61
N GLY A 8 6.52 -8.53 3.12
CA GLY A 8 6.05 -8.29 1.75
C GLY A 8 7.18 -8.47 0.75
N ALA A 9 8.28 -7.72 0.94
CA ALA A 9 9.51 -7.86 0.17
C ALA A 9 10.71 -7.39 1.00
N ALA A 10 11.84 -8.07 0.87
CA ALA A 10 13.08 -7.54 1.45
C ALA A 10 13.60 -6.36 0.60
N LEU A 11 14.30 -5.43 1.24
CA LEU A 11 15.06 -4.41 0.53
C LEU A 11 16.46 -4.96 0.22
N PRO A 12 16.97 -4.81 -1.01
CA PRO A 12 18.36 -5.13 -1.32
C PRO A 12 19.29 -4.10 -0.67
N SER A 13 20.52 -4.52 -0.35
CA SER A 13 21.54 -3.56 0.09
C SER A 13 22.12 -2.82 -1.11
N GLU A 14 22.53 -1.57 -0.90
CA GLU A 14 23.20 -0.79 -1.96
C GLU A 14 24.45 -1.52 -2.48
N GLN A 15 25.22 -2.10 -1.56
CA GLN A 15 26.41 -2.89 -1.88
C GLN A 15 26.07 -4.11 -2.74
N GLN A 16 25.01 -4.86 -2.40
CA GLN A 16 24.54 -5.99 -3.20
C GLN A 16 24.23 -5.54 -4.63
N LEU A 17 23.47 -4.46 -4.80
CA LEU A 17 23.11 -3.97 -6.14
C LEU A 17 24.35 -3.57 -6.93
N ARG A 18 25.26 -2.79 -6.34
CA ARG A 18 26.51 -2.37 -6.99
C ARG A 18 27.31 -3.57 -7.51
N GLU A 19 27.52 -4.57 -6.68
CA GLU A 19 28.28 -5.77 -7.06
C GLU A 19 27.58 -6.62 -8.12
N VAL A 20 26.25 -6.71 -8.08
CA VAL A 20 25.48 -7.39 -9.13
C VAL A 20 25.65 -6.67 -10.47
N PHE A 21 25.54 -5.34 -10.49
CA PHE A 21 25.71 -4.57 -11.72
C PHE A 21 27.15 -4.62 -12.23
N GLU A 22 28.15 -4.54 -11.35
CA GLU A 22 29.56 -4.74 -11.73
C GLU A 22 29.81 -6.13 -12.31
N LEU A 23 29.22 -7.19 -11.74
CA LEU A 23 29.31 -8.54 -12.27
C LEU A 23 28.69 -8.63 -13.67
N ALA A 24 27.50 -8.05 -13.85
CA ALA A 24 26.79 -8.06 -15.13
C ALA A 24 27.54 -7.28 -16.23
N LEU A 25 28.29 -6.24 -15.88
CA LEU A 25 29.12 -5.48 -16.83
C LEU A 25 30.42 -6.21 -17.19
N ARG A 26 30.95 -7.05 -16.31
CA ARG A 26 32.24 -7.74 -16.51
C ARG A 26 32.13 -9.08 -17.23
N ILE A 27 31.04 -9.82 -17.01
CA ILE A 27 30.89 -11.18 -17.52
C ILE A 27 29.74 -11.23 -18.54
N PRO A 28 30.03 -11.36 -19.84
CA PRO A 28 28.98 -11.60 -20.82
C PRO A 28 28.35 -12.97 -20.54
N LEU A 29 27.03 -13.02 -20.39
CA LEU A 29 26.29 -14.27 -20.21
C LEU A 29 25.54 -14.62 -21.50
N ALA A 30 25.48 -15.92 -21.80
CA ALA A 30 24.83 -16.47 -22.97
C ALA A 30 23.91 -17.63 -22.59
N ASN A 31 23.13 -18.13 -23.54
CA ASN A 31 22.30 -19.31 -23.29
C ASN A 31 23.17 -20.49 -22.80
N PRO A 32 22.96 -21.01 -21.58
CA PRO A 32 23.81 -22.07 -21.00
C PRO A 32 23.69 -23.42 -21.72
N HIS A 33 22.78 -23.56 -22.67
CA HIS A 33 22.62 -24.76 -23.50
C HIS A 33 23.38 -24.68 -24.83
N SER A 34 24.05 -23.57 -25.13
CA SER A 34 24.94 -23.45 -26.28
C SER A 34 26.32 -24.06 -26.00
N HIS A 35 27.10 -24.34 -27.05
CA HIS A 35 28.38 -25.08 -26.93
C HIS A 35 29.65 -24.19 -26.89
N HIS A 36 29.51 -22.88 -26.94
CA HIS A 36 30.66 -21.95 -26.96
C HIS A 36 31.13 -21.59 -25.54
N ALA A 37 32.36 -21.10 -25.39
CA ALA A 37 32.99 -20.82 -24.09
C ALA A 37 32.13 -19.96 -23.15
N THR A 38 31.50 -18.89 -23.66
CA THR A 38 30.59 -18.03 -22.87
C THR A 38 29.38 -18.77 -22.30
N ALA A 39 28.84 -19.75 -23.05
CA ALA A 39 27.74 -20.58 -22.59
C ALA A 39 28.20 -21.56 -21.50
N THR A 40 29.41 -22.13 -21.65
CA THR A 40 30.03 -22.95 -20.58
C THR A 40 30.23 -22.15 -19.30
N THR A 41 30.75 -20.91 -19.38
CA THR A 41 30.87 -20.01 -18.22
C THR A 41 29.51 -19.77 -17.58
N THR A 42 28.47 -19.49 -18.38
CA THR A 42 27.11 -19.27 -17.87
C THR A 42 26.56 -20.53 -17.20
N HIS A 43 26.79 -21.71 -17.78
CA HIS A 43 26.42 -23.00 -17.21
C HIS A 43 27.10 -23.22 -15.84
N MET A 44 28.40 -22.96 -15.74
CA MET A 44 29.14 -23.09 -14.47
C MET A 44 28.60 -22.15 -13.38
N MET A 45 28.28 -20.90 -13.72
CA MET A 45 27.66 -19.96 -12.77
C MET A 45 26.28 -20.44 -12.29
N VAL A 46 25.51 -21.04 -13.19
CA VAL A 46 24.21 -21.62 -12.90
C VAL A 46 24.33 -22.86 -11.99
N GLN A 47 25.39 -23.67 -12.12
CA GLN A 47 25.69 -24.77 -11.20
C GLN A 47 26.19 -24.29 -9.85
N ASP A 48 27.09 -23.29 -9.82
CA ASP A 48 27.56 -22.65 -8.58
C ASP A 48 26.38 -22.09 -7.77
N ALA A 49 25.41 -21.44 -8.44
CA ALA A 49 24.21 -20.97 -7.78
C ALA A 49 23.39 -22.10 -7.15
N ARG A 50 23.24 -23.25 -7.81
CA ARG A 50 22.57 -24.42 -7.23
C ARG A 50 23.31 -24.95 -6.02
N PHE A 51 24.63 -25.07 -6.11
CA PHE A 51 25.46 -25.51 -5.00
C PHE A 51 25.31 -24.58 -3.79
N ARG A 52 25.37 -23.26 -3.98
CA ARG A 52 25.18 -22.26 -2.92
C ARG A 52 23.80 -22.32 -2.29
N ILE A 53 22.75 -22.59 -3.07
CA ILE A 53 21.39 -22.77 -2.55
C ILE A 53 21.36 -24.00 -1.64
N LEU A 54 21.88 -25.13 -2.09
CA LEU A 54 21.89 -26.37 -1.32
C LEU A 54 22.73 -26.26 -0.04
N ASP A 55 23.92 -25.66 -0.15
CA ASP A 55 24.81 -25.34 0.98
C ASP A 55 24.12 -24.44 2.01
N HIS A 56 23.38 -23.41 1.57
CA HIS A 56 22.61 -22.53 2.45
C HIS A 56 21.52 -23.26 3.25
N PHE A 57 21.01 -24.38 2.73
CA PHE A 57 19.99 -25.21 3.36
C PHE A 57 20.56 -26.50 3.98
N ASP A 58 21.88 -26.58 4.17
CA ASP A 58 22.61 -27.70 4.77
C ASP A 58 22.42 -29.06 4.08
N VAL A 59 22.22 -29.08 2.76
CA VAL A 59 22.01 -30.32 1.98
C VAL A 59 22.91 -30.38 0.76
N THR A 60 23.07 -31.58 0.22
CA THR A 60 23.90 -31.85 -0.97
C THR A 60 23.06 -32.04 -2.24
N THR A 61 23.74 -32.06 -3.38
CA THR A 61 23.14 -32.40 -4.68
C THR A 61 22.63 -33.84 -4.73
N GLU A 62 23.07 -34.74 -3.84
CA GLU A 62 22.58 -36.11 -3.75
C GLU A 62 21.22 -36.19 -3.06
N GLU A 63 20.93 -35.26 -2.14
CA GLU A 63 19.72 -35.25 -1.33
C GLU A 63 18.60 -34.44 -1.97
N TYR A 64 18.93 -33.27 -2.53
CA TYR A 64 17.98 -32.36 -3.17
C TYR A 64 18.45 -31.86 -4.53
N ALA A 65 17.50 -31.72 -5.44
CA ALA A 65 17.65 -31.00 -6.70
C ALA A 65 17.07 -29.59 -6.57
N VAL A 66 17.67 -28.62 -7.25
CA VAL A 66 17.17 -27.24 -7.34
C VAL A 66 16.56 -27.00 -8.72
N VAL A 67 15.27 -26.68 -8.73
CA VAL A 67 14.54 -26.21 -9.91
C VAL A 67 14.31 -24.71 -9.76
N PHE A 68 14.84 -23.91 -10.69
CA PHE A 68 14.60 -22.47 -10.68
C PHE A 68 13.19 -22.15 -11.13
N THR A 69 12.53 -21.23 -10.43
CA THR A 69 11.16 -20.80 -10.70
C THR A 69 11.07 -19.27 -10.72
N ALA A 70 9.91 -18.71 -11.05
CA ALA A 70 9.73 -17.26 -11.01
C ALA A 70 9.62 -16.72 -9.57
N ASN A 71 9.10 -17.53 -8.64
CA ASN A 71 8.93 -17.27 -7.21
C ASN A 71 8.35 -18.53 -6.54
N ALA A 72 8.05 -18.45 -5.25
CA ALA A 72 7.43 -19.54 -4.48
C ALA A 72 6.05 -19.91 -5.01
N THR A 73 5.24 -18.96 -5.49
CA THR A 73 3.93 -19.26 -6.11
C THR A 73 4.10 -20.16 -7.32
N HIS A 74 5.04 -19.86 -8.22
CA HIS A 74 5.33 -20.71 -9.38
C HIS A 74 5.87 -22.08 -8.95
N ALA A 75 6.70 -22.15 -7.90
CA ALA A 75 7.15 -23.42 -7.34
C ALA A 75 5.98 -24.29 -6.83
N LEU A 76 5.04 -23.70 -6.09
CA LEU A 76 3.84 -24.38 -5.60
C LEU A 76 2.92 -24.84 -6.74
N GLN A 77 2.79 -24.04 -7.80
CA GLN A 77 2.05 -24.41 -9.00
C GLN A 77 2.67 -25.64 -9.69
N ILE A 78 3.98 -25.66 -9.88
CA ILE A 78 4.69 -26.83 -10.46
C ILE A 78 4.42 -28.08 -9.62
N VAL A 79 4.47 -27.98 -8.29
CA VAL A 79 4.13 -29.13 -7.42
C VAL A 79 2.68 -29.56 -7.64
N ALA A 80 1.73 -28.63 -7.66
CA ALA A 80 0.32 -28.95 -7.90
C ALA A 80 0.06 -29.60 -9.27
N GLU A 81 0.79 -29.17 -10.30
CA GLU A 81 0.68 -29.68 -11.68
C GLU A 81 1.35 -31.05 -11.86
N CYS A 82 2.49 -31.27 -11.23
CA CYS A 82 3.30 -32.47 -11.45
C CYS A 82 3.10 -33.57 -10.40
N PHE A 83 2.53 -33.25 -9.22
CA PHE A 83 2.33 -34.27 -8.18
C PHE A 83 1.36 -35.34 -8.67
N VAL A 84 1.82 -36.60 -8.57
CA VAL A 84 1.06 -37.78 -8.99
C VAL A 84 0.31 -38.33 -7.78
N PHE A 85 -1.02 -38.20 -7.84
CA PHE A 85 -1.96 -38.77 -6.89
C PHE A 85 -2.33 -40.21 -7.30
N ASN A 86 -2.95 -40.97 -6.38
CA ASN A 86 -3.53 -42.27 -6.70
C ASN A 86 -4.79 -42.14 -7.57
N GLU A 87 -5.30 -43.27 -8.07
CA GLU A 87 -6.56 -43.28 -8.83
C GLU A 87 -7.73 -42.72 -8.01
N LYS A 88 -8.49 -41.84 -8.65
CA LYS A 88 -9.72 -41.26 -8.11
C LYS A 88 -10.85 -42.30 -8.24
N HIS A 89 -11.49 -42.66 -7.12
CA HIS A 89 -12.46 -43.76 -7.05
C HIS A 89 -13.94 -43.33 -7.13
N LYS A 90 -14.26 -42.05 -6.90
CA LYS A 90 -15.61 -41.47 -6.99
C LYS A 90 -15.60 -40.12 -7.71
N ASP A 91 -16.69 -39.75 -8.36
CA ASP A 91 -16.75 -38.49 -9.14
C ASP A 91 -16.75 -37.23 -8.26
N GLU A 92 -17.37 -37.26 -7.07
CA GLU A 92 -17.57 -36.07 -6.24
C GLU A 92 -16.36 -35.72 -5.33
N LEU A 93 -15.89 -34.48 -5.46
CA LEU A 93 -14.88 -33.89 -4.59
C LEU A 93 -15.46 -33.57 -3.20
N ARG A 94 -14.80 -34.05 -2.13
CA ARG A 94 -15.12 -33.68 -0.74
C ARG A 94 -14.23 -32.52 -0.27
N ILE A 95 -14.84 -31.53 0.37
CA ILE A 95 -14.11 -30.48 1.11
C ILE A 95 -14.37 -30.68 2.61
N SER A 96 -13.31 -30.72 3.40
CA SER A 96 -13.39 -31.04 4.84
C SER A 96 -12.38 -30.25 5.67
N THR A 97 -12.54 -30.29 6.99
CA THR A 97 -11.59 -29.71 7.96
C THR A 97 -10.70 -30.76 8.64
N ALA A 98 -10.91 -32.04 8.33
CA ALA A 98 -10.09 -33.15 8.80
C ALA A 98 -10.07 -34.27 7.76
N PRO A 99 -8.96 -35.02 7.61
CA PRO A 99 -8.82 -36.06 6.60
C PRO A 99 -9.63 -37.32 6.95
N HIS A 100 -10.34 -37.89 5.96
CA HIS A 100 -11.15 -39.11 6.14
C HIS A 100 -10.50 -40.38 5.56
N GLY A 101 -9.38 -40.25 4.85
CA GLY A 101 -8.67 -41.39 4.27
C GLY A 101 -9.42 -42.06 3.12
N ILE A 102 -10.32 -41.33 2.44
CA ILE A 102 -11.26 -41.86 1.43
C ILE A 102 -10.69 -41.92 0.01
N GLY A 103 -9.41 -41.60 -0.19
CA GLY A 103 -8.78 -41.59 -1.51
C GLY A 103 -7.60 -40.62 -1.60
N PRO A 104 -7.20 -40.22 -2.81
CA PRO A 104 -6.16 -39.21 -2.99
C PRO A 104 -6.58 -37.89 -2.35
N THR A 105 -5.70 -37.32 -1.53
CA THR A 105 -6.04 -36.22 -0.63
C THR A 105 -5.03 -35.09 -0.74
N PHE A 106 -5.52 -33.86 -0.84
CA PHE A 106 -4.71 -32.65 -0.70
C PHE A 106 -5.09 -31.91 0.58
N ALA A 107 -4.11 -31.50 1.37
CA ALA A 107 -4.33 -30.72 2.58
C ALA A 107 -3.51 -29.43 2.56
N TYR A 108 -4.03 -28.38 3.19
CA TYR A 108 -3.33 -27.12 3.41
C TYR A 108 -3.83 -26.47 4.70
N MET A 109 -3.09 -25.48 5.21
CA MET A 109 -3.43 -24.81 6.47
C MET A 109 -4.34 -23.61 6.22
N ARG A 110 -5.30 -23.32 7.12
CA ARG A 110 -6.17 -22.13 7.02
C ARG A 110 -5.36 -20.83 6.97
N ASP A 111 -4.23 -20.81 7.68
CA ASP A 111 -3.30 -19.66 7.73
C ASP A 111 -2.40 -19.55 6.48
N SER A 112 -2.51 -20.45 5.52
CA SER A 112 -1.66 -20.43 4.33
C SER A 112 -1.84 -19.18 3.46
N HIS A 113 -0.75 -18.78 2.81
CA HIS A 113 -0.77 -17.72 1.81
C HIS A 113 -1.63 -18.13 0.60
N ASN A 114 -2.21 -17.16 -0.10
CA ASN A 114 -3.10 -17.36 -1.24
C ASN A 114 -2.48 -18.23 -2.35
N SER A 115 -1.14 -18.27 -2.46
CA SER A 115 -0.44 -19.16 -3.40
C SER A 115 -0.63 -20.65 -3.09
N VAL A 116 -0.65 -21.03 -1.82
CA VAL A 116 -0.94 -22.40 -1.38
C VAL A 116 -2.43 -22.70 -1.52
N VAL A 117 -3.28 -21.76 -1.12
CA VAL A 117 -4.74 -21.84 -1.30
C VAL A 117 -5.10 -22.08 -2.77
N GLY A 118 -4.45 -21.38 -3.69
CA GLY A 118 -4.67 -21.50 -5.13
C GLY A 118 -4.33 -22.87 -5.72
N MET A 119 -3.50 -23.70 -5.06
CA MET A 119 -3.22 -25.07 -5.51
C MET A 119 -4.49 -25.92 -5.62
N ARG A 120 -5.53 -25.60 -4.83
CA ARG A 120 -6.83 -26.29 -4.85
C ARG A 120 -7.45 -26.30 -6.24
N GLU A 121 -7.36 -25.19 -6.98
CA GLU A 121 -7.98 -25.07 -8.31
C GLU A 121 -7.28 -25.96 -9.36
N ILE A 122 -5.99 -26.21 -9.18
CA ILE A 122 -5.20 -27.07 -10.06
C ILE A 122 -5.42 -28.55 -9.70
N ILE A 123 -5.55 -28.85 -8.40
CA ILE A 123 -5.57 -30.22 -7.87
C ILE A 123 -6.98 -30.81 -7.81
N LYS A 124 -8.06 -30.01 -7.80
CA LYS A 124 -9.44 -30.48 -7.60
C LYS A 124 -9.88 -31.65 -8.49
N GLU A 125 -9.37 -31.72 -9.71
CA GLU A 125 -9.67 -32.82 -10.65
C GLU A 125 -8.85 -34.10 -10.37
N LYS A 126 -7.77 -33.99 -9.61
CA LYS A 126 -6.82 -35.09 -9.30
C LYS A 126 -7.08 -35.77 -7.96
N VAL A 127 -7.91 -35.19 -7.09
CA VAL A 127 -8.13 -35.67 -5.73
C VAL A 127 -9.59 -35.99 -5.43
N GLN A 128 -9.80 -36.83 -4.42
CA GLN A 128 -11.11 -37.13 -3.87
C GLN A 128 -11.47 -36.19 -2.72
N GLU A 129 -10.46 -35.69 -1.99
CA GLU A 129 -10.64 -34.88 -0.79
C GLU A 129 -9.66 -33.70 -0.76
N ILE A 130 -10.18 -32.50 -0.43
CA ILE A 130 -9.41 -31.31 -0.08
C ILE A 130 -9.68 -30.97 1.38
N VAL A 131 -8.62 -30.90 2.18
CA VAL A 131 -8.68 -30.66 3.63
C VAL A 131 -8.07 -29.31 3.99
N CYS A 132 -8.82 -28.48 4.72
CA CYS A 132 -8.33 -27.24 5.31
C CYS A 132 -8.16 -27.41 6.82
N VAL A 133 -6.93 -27.47 7.30
CA VAL A 133 -6.62 -27.69 8.72
C VAL A 133 -6.19 -26.41 9.42
N ASP A 134 -6.42 -26.33 10.74
CA ASP A 134 -5.94 -25.22 11.55
C ASP A 134 -4.54 -25.51 12.12
N SER A 135 -4.26 -26.77 12.42
CA SER A 135 -2.96 -27.27 12.86
C SER A 135 -2.51 -28.50 12.06
N CYS A 136 -1.21 -28.74 12.03
CA CYS A 136 -0.65 -30.00 11.53
C CYS A 136 -1.11 -31.20 12.39
N ASP A 137 -1.49 -30.98 13.66
CA ASP A 137 -2.03 -32.02 14.55
C ASP A 137 -3.39 -32.55 14.09
N ASP A 138 -4.13 -31.81 13.27
CA ASP A 138 -5.42 -32.24 12.70
C ASP A 138 -5.23 -33.33 11.62
N LEU A 139 -3.99 -33.54 11.15
CA LEU A 139 -3.63 -34.55 10.16
C LEU A 139 -3.19 -35.88 10.82
N TYR A 140 -4.04 -36.43 11.68
CA TYR A 140 -3.78 -37.69 12.38
C TYR A 140 -4.13 -38.94 11.56
N THR A 141 -4.96 -38.82 10.52
CA THR A 141 -5.38 -39.93 9.66
C THR A 141 -4.28 -40.28 8.66
N SER A 142 -3.96 -41.56 8.54
CA SER A 142 -3.06 -42.04 7.48
C SER A 142 -3.74 -41.95 6.11
N VAL A 143 -2.98 -41.48 5.12
CA VAL A 143 -3.43 -41.34 3.73
C VAL A 143 -2.54 -42.16 2.80
N LYS A 144 -3.11 -42.61 1.69
CA LYS A 144 -2.31 -43.25 0.63
C LYS A 144 -1.86 -42.18 -0.36
N ASN A 145 -0.59 -41.77 -0.25
CA ASN A 145 0.06 -40.81 -1.14
C ASN A 145 -0.68 -39.45 -1.22
N GLY A 146 -0.85 -38.80 -0.07
CA GLY A 146 -1.45 -37.47 0.02
C GLY A 146 -0.41 -36.36 -0.12
N LEU A 147 -0.84 -35.16 -0.52
CA LEU A 147 0.00 -33.97 -0.58
C LEU A 147 -0.44 -32.98 0.49
N PHE A 148 0.47 -32.57 1.38
CA PHE A 148 0.22 -31.52 2.36
C PHE A 148 1.07 -30.29 2.06
N ALA A 149 0.43 -29.18 1.74
CA ALA A 149 1.08 -27.89 1.58
C ALA A 149 1.18 -27.18 2.95
N MET A 150 2.32 -27.34 3.60
CA MET A 150 2.61 -26.82 4.93
C MET A 150 3.12 -25.38 4.85
N THR A 151 2.56 -24.50 5.68
CA THR A 151 3.09 -23.14 5.86
C THR A 151 4.18 -23.15 6.92
N ALA A 152 5.40 -22.72 6.58
CA ALA A 152 6.47 -22.66 7.58
C ALA A 152 6.25 -21.52 8.57
N MET A 153 5.93 -20.32 8.06
CA MET A 153 5.66 -19.13 8.87
C MET A 153 4.50 -18.33 8.26
N SER A 154 3.54 -17.93 9.10
CA SER A 154 2.41 -17.09 8.72
C SER A 154 2.88 -15.77 8.12
N ASN A 155 2.44 -15.42 6.92
CA ASN A 155 2.65 -14.07 6.37
C ASN A 155 1.73 -13.04 7.03
N PHE A 156 0.67 -13.47 7.74
CA PHE A 156 -0.22 -12.61 8.49
C PHE A 156 0.39 -12.25 9.84
N SER A 157 0.57 -13.25 10.69
CA SER A 157 0.91 -13.07 12.11
C SER A 157 2.40 -13.19 12.42
N GLY A 158 3.19 -13.83 11.55
CA GLY A 158 4.55 -14.25 11.87
C GLY A 158 4.65 -15.54 12.66
N LYS A 159 3.55 -16.20 13.03
CA LYS A 159 3.59 -17.48 13.73
C LYS A 159 4.42 -18.51 12.96
N LYS A 160 5.40 -19.10 13.63
CA LYS A 160 6.25 -20.18 13.13
C LYS A 160 5.65 -21.52 13.49
N TYR A 161 5.45 -22.39 12.51
CA TYR A 161 4.93 -23.73 12.73
C TYR A 161 6.06 -24.73 12.99
N ASP A 162 5.77 -25.75 13.80
CA ASP A 162 6.77 -26.75 14.18
C ASP A 162 7.10 -27.69 13.00
N LEU A 163 8.24 -27.43 12.36
CA LEU A 163 8.72 -28.20 11.22
C LEU A 163 9.12 -29.65 11.59
N ARG A 164 9.30 -29.99 12.88
CA ARG A 164 9.64 -31.36 13.30
C ARG A 164 8.52 -32.34 12.99
N GLN A 165 7.28 -31.85 12.86
CA GLN A 165 6.11 -32.66 12.51
C GLN A 165 6.18 -33.28 11.10
N ILE A 166 7.03 -32.75 10.20
CA ILE A 166 7.20 -33.25 8.84
C ILE A 166 7.56 -34.75 8.82
N SER A 167 8.39 -35.19 9.76
CA SER A 167 8.78 -36.60 9.90
C SER A 167 7.57 -37.50 10.22
N LYS A 168 6.74 -37.10 11.18
CA LYS A 168 5.50 -37.79 11.57
C LYS A 168 4.48 -37.80 10.43
N LEU A 169 4.31 -36.69 9.73
CA LEU A 169 3.40 -36.60 8.58
C LEU A 169 3.83 -37.54 7.44
N SER A 170 5.14 -37.64 7.20
CA SER A 170 5.69 -38.56 6.19
C SER A 170 5.39 -40.02 6.54
N GLN A 171 5.44 -40.40 7.83
CA GLN A 171 5.07 -41.74 8.31
C GLN A 171 3.57 -42.05 8.13
N LEU A 172 2.72 -41.02 8.13
CA LEU A 172 1.28 -41.15 7.87
C LEU A 172 0.94 -41.20 6.37
N GLY A 173 1.94 -41.11 5.48
CA GLY A 173 1.77 -41.21 4.03
C GLY A 173 1.60 -39.86 3.32
N TRP A 174 1.94 -38.76 3.99
CA TRP A 174 1.93 -37.42 3.40
C TRP A 174 3.27 -37.07 2.74
N SER A 175 3.22 -36.67 1.48
CA SER A 175 4.27 -35.86 0.86
C SER A 175 4.10 -34.40 1.30
N VAL A 176 5.10 -33.85 1.98
CA VAL A 176 5.03 -32.46 2.47
C VAL A 176 5.68 -31.50 1.47
N CYS A 177 4.91 -30.52 1.02
CA CYS A 177 5.37 -29.35 0.29
C CYS A 177 5.43 -28.15 1.26
N LEU A 178 6.63 -27.71 1.60
CA LEU A 178 6.86 -26.62 2.54
C LEU A 178 6.90 -25.27 1.81
N ASP A 179 5.92 -24.39 2.08
CA ASP A 179 6.03 -22.97 1.76
C ASP A 179 6.95 -22.30 2.79
N ALA A 180 8.23 -22.22 2.43
CA ALA A 180 9.29 -21.67 3.26
C ALA A 180 9.56 -20.18 2.97
N ALA A 181 8.86 -19.57 2.01
CA ALA A 181 9.20 -18.26 1.47
C ALA A 181 9.20 -17.13 2.51
N SER A 182 8.29 -17.20 3.50
CA SER A 182 8.26 -16.25 4.60
C SER A 182 9.33 -16.58 5.66
N TRP A 183 9.49 -17.86 6.02
CA TRP A 183 10.43 -18.30 7.05
C TRP A 183 11.88 -17.91 6.72
N VAL A 184 12.33 -18.28 5.51
CA VAL A 184 13.73 -18.11 5.12
C VAL A 184 14.14 -16.64 5.01
N SER A 185 13.18 -15.70 4.92
CA SER A 185 13.49 -14.26 4.86
C SER A 185 14.31 -13.78 6.07
N THR A 186 14.10 -14.40 7.23
CA THR A 186 14.63 -13.91 8.52
C THR A 186 14.97 -15.02 9.51
N SER A 187 14.78 -16.29 9.15
CA SER A 187 15.04 -17.43 10.02
C SER A 187 15.89 -18.48 9.30
N PRO A 188 16.85 -19.12 9.99
CA PRO A 188 17.61 -20.23 9.41
C PRO A 188 16.69 -21.44 9.15
N LEU A 189 17.00 -22.22 8.13
CA LEU A 189 16.31 -23.46 7.79
C LEU A 189 17.34 -24.51 7.38
N SER A 190 17.45 -25.59 8.15
CA SER A 190 18.31 -26.72 7.84
C SER A 190 17.49 -27.87 7.26
N LEU A 191 17.66 -28.18 5.98
CA LEU A 191 16.97 -29.31 5.34
C LEU A 191 17.59 -30.67 5.70
N LYS A 192 18.72 -30.65 6.38
CA LYS A 192 19.28 -31.83 7.05
C LYS A 192 18.44 -32.25 8.25
N GLU A 193 17.95 -31.28 9.02
CA GLU A 193 17.13 -31.49 10.22
C GLU A 193 15.67 -31.78 9.87
N VAL A 194 15.12 -31.04 8.89
CA VAL A 194 13.74 -31.20 8.43
C VAL A 194 13.74 -31.57 6.95
N GLN A 195 13.13 -32.71 6.61
CA GLN A 195 13.25 -33.29 5.26
C GLN A 195 11.90 -33.33 4.49
N PRO A 196 11.30 -32.17 4.16
CA PRO A 196 10.12 -32.12 3.30
C PRO A 196 10.42 -32.66 1.89
N HIS A 197 9.39 -33.05 1.16
CA HIS A 197 9.57 -33.57 -0.20
C HIS A 197 9.83 -32.42 -1.19
N PHE A 198 9.21 -31.27 -0.93
CA PHE A 198 9.31 -30.07 -1.74
C PHE A 198 9.48 -28.83 -0.85
N VAL A 199 10.31 -27.88 -1.26
CA VAL A 199 10.48 -26.59 -0.57
C VAL A 199 10.37 -25.45 -1.57
N ALA A 200 9.38 -24.57 -1.36
CA ALA A 200 9.15 -23.41 -2.20
C ALA A 200 9.74 -22.15 -1.54
N ILE A 201 10.59 -21.42 -2.27
CA ILE A 201 11.23 -20.18 -1.80
C ILE A 201 11.18 -19.06 -2.86
N SER A 202 11.33 -17.81 -2.40
CA SER A 202 11.47 -16.63 -3.26
C SER A 202 12.70 -15.82 -2.87
N PHE A 203 13.61 -15.57 -3.82
CA PHE A 203 14.86 -14.87 -3.50
C PHE A 203 14.67 -13.39 -3.21
N TYR A 204 13.63 -12.74 -3.74
CA TYR A 204 13.33 -11.35 -3.38
C TYR A 204 12.85 -11.20 -1.94
N LYS A 205 12.30 -12.25 -1.31
CA LYS A 205 11.99 -12.23 0.14
C LYS A 205 13.24 -12.45 1.00
N LEU A 206 14.20 -13.21 0.48
CA LEU A 206 15.47 -13.51 1.17
C LEU A 206 16.48 -12.35 1.05
N PHE A 207 16.67 -11.82 -0.16
CA PHE A 207 17.71 -10.86 -0.49
C PHE A 207 17.16 -9.48 -0.88
N GLY A 208 15.93 -9.38 -1.34
CA GLY A 208 15.36 -8.16 -1.94
C GLY A 208 15.63 -8.01 -3.44
N TYR A 209 16.73 -8.58 -3.93
CA TYR A 209 17.05 -8.70 -5.35
C TYR A 209 17.73 -10.05 -5.63
N PRO A 210 17.48 -10.70 -6.77
CA PRO A 210 16.60 -10.30 -7.88
C PRO A 210 15.11 -10.54 -7.60
N THR A 211 14.26 -9.70 -8.19
CA THR A 211 12.82 -9.98 -8.34
C THR A 211 12.58 -10.93 -9.50
N GLY A 212 11.51 -11.73 -9.43
CA GLY A 212 11.15 -12.67 -10.51
C GLY A 212 12.02 -13.93 -10.56
N LEU A 213 12.73 -14.25 -9.46
CA LEU A 213 13.42 -15.52 -9.29
C LEU A 213 13.06 -16.16 -7.93
N GLY A 214 12.78 -17.45 -7.98
CA GLY A 214 12.61 -18.33 -6.83
C GLY A 214 13.23 -19.69 -7.10
N ALA A 215 12.99 -20.63 -6.20
CA ALA A 215 13.38 -22.01 -6.39
C ALA A 215 12.37 -22.97 -5.76
N LEU A 216 12.29 -24.15 -6.36
CA LEU A 216 11.70 -25.35 -5.82
C LEU A 216 12.84 -26.33 -5.54
N LEU A 217 13.07 -26.64 -4.27
CA LEU A 217 13.96 -27.73 -3.89
C LEU A 217 13.15 -29.01 -3.84
N VAL A 218 13.60 -30.03 -4.56
CA VAL A 218 12.91 -31.33 -4.69
C VAL A 218 13.81 -32.41 -4.14
N ARG A 219 13.33 -33.21 -3.19
CA ARG A 219 14.09 -34.33 -2.67
C ARG A 219 14.33 -35.34 -3.79
N ARG A 220 15.58 -35.81 -3.98
CA ARG A 220 16.05 -36.46 -5.23
C ARG A 220 15.44 -37.80 -5.59
N VAL A 221 14.52 -38.32 -4.80
CA VAL A 221 13.66 -39.46 -5.17
C VAL A 221 12.64 -39.11 -6.27
N THR A 222 12.63 -37.87 -6.80
CA THR A 222 11.40 -37.30 -7.41
C THR A 222 11.50 -36.38 -8.66
N LEU A 223 12.61 -36.27 -9.44
CA LEU A 223 12.69 -35.81 -10.87
C LEU A 223 13.97 -35.04 -11.31
N GLU A 224 14.11 -34.88 -12.64
CA GLU A 224 15.18 -34.25 -13.45
C GLU A 224 15.10 -32.71 -13.64
N HIS A 225 16.18 -32.11 -14.17
CA HIS A 225 16.53 -30.68 -14.10
C HIS A 225 16.05 -29.79 -15.28
N GLY A 226 15.63 -28.55 -14.97
CA GLY A 226 15.46 -27.43 -15.92
C GLY A 226 16.15 -26.13 -15.45
N THR A 227 16.43 -25.19 -16.37
CA THR A 227 17.08 -23.89 -16.07
C THR A 227 16.30 -22.71 -16.70
N LEU A 228 16.04 -21.66 -15.92
CA LEU A 228 15.40 -20.39 -16.34
C LEU A 228 16.33 -19.19 -16.04
N ASN A 229 16.08 -18.01 -16.63
CA ASN A 229 16.74 -16.69 -16.42
C ASN A 229 18.15 -16.67 -15.75
N PHE A 230 19.22 -16.85 -16.54
CA PHE A 230 20.59 -16.95 -16.04
C PHE A 230 21.22 -15.64 -15.51
N TYR A 231 20.74 -14.46 -15.94
CA TYR A 231 21.18 -13.18 -15.36
C TYR A 231 20.66 -12.97 -13.95
N ALA A 232 19.42 -13.39 -13.67
CA ALA A 232 18.90 -13.37 -12.31
C ALA A 232 19.63 -14.40 -11.43
N ILE A 233 19.94 -15.59 -11.97
CA ILE A 233 20.66 -16.64 -11.23
C ILE A 233 22.05 -16.17 -10.80
N SER A 234 22.80 -15.47 -11.65
CA SER A 234 24.15 -15.00 -11.31
C SER A 234 24.15 -14.01 -10.13
N ALA A 235 23.09 -13.22 -9.97
CA ALA A 235 22.92 -12.27 -8.88
C ALA A 235 22.77 -12.94 -7.49
N LEU A 236 22.39 -14.22 -7.44
CA LEU A 236 22.22 -14.96 -6.18
C LEU A 236 23.53 -15.05 -5.38
N SER A 237 24.67 -15.18 -6.07
CA SER A 237 25.99 -15.21 -5.42
C SER A 237 26.19 -13.99 -4.50
N LYS A 238 25.80 -12.80 -4.98
CA LYS A 238 25.88 -11.53 -4.24
C LYS A 238 24.81 -11.39 -3.17
N GLY A 239 23.64 -11.99 -3.36
CA GLY A 239 22.64 -12.12 -2.29
C GLY A 239 23.15 -12.91 -1.09
N PHE A 240 23.77 -14.08 -1.33
CA PHE A 240 24.36 -14.89 -0.26
C PHE A 240 25.55 -14.21 0.43
N GLU A 241 26.41 -13.53 -0.33
CA GLU A 241 27.50 -12.72 0.23
C GLU A 241 26.95 -11.57 1.12
N ASP A 242 25.87 -10.91 0.70
CA ASP A 242 25.20 -9.87 1.51
C ASP A 242 24.71 -10.44 2.84
N LEU A 243 24.03 -11.60 2.86
CA LEU A 243 23.61 -12.24 4.12
C LEU A 243 24.79 -12.53 5.04
N LYS A 244 25.93 -12.97 4.50
CA LYS A 244 27.15 -13.20 5.28
C LYS A 244 27.69 -11.91 5.90
N ARG A 245 27.57 -10.75 5.23
CA ARG A 245 27.96 -9.44 5.83
C ARG A 245 27.11 -9.07 7.04
N TYR A 246 25.84 -9.45 7.05
CA TYR A 246 24.97 -9.32 8.24
C TYR A 246 25.23 -10.41 9.30
N GLY A 247 26.25 -11.25 9.10
CA GLY A 247 26.65 -12.31 10.02
C GLY A 247 25.85 -13.60 9.91
N GLY A 248 25.15 -13.79 8.79
CA GLY A 248 24.36 -15.00 8.49
C GLY A 248 22.95 -14.98 9.08
N MET A 249 22.17 -16.01 8.73
CA MET A 249 20.74 -16.09 9.08
C MET A 249 20.48 -16.15 10.58
N GLN A 250 21.39 -16.74 11.36
CA GLN A 250 21.26 -16.81 12.81
C GLN A 250 21.26 -15.41 13.45
N LYS A 251 22.25 -14.57 13.12
CA LYS A 251 22.30 -13.19 13.64
C LYS A 251 21.17 -12.32 13.13
N ILE A 252 20.74 -12.51 11.88
CA ILE A 252 19.55 -11.84 11.33
C ILE A 252 18.31 -12.23 12.14
N ASN A 253 18.14 -13.52 12.45
CA ASN A 253 17.02 -14.01 13.23
C ASN A 253 16.99 -13.42 14.64
N GLU A 254 18.11 -13.45 15.36
CA GLU A 254 18.23 -12.90 16.70
C GLU A 254 17.92 -11.39 16.72
N LYS A 255 18.51 -10.64 15.78
CA LYS A 255 18.29 -9.19 15.66
C LYS A 255 16.83 -8.86 15.37
N THR A 256 16.24 -9.49 14.37
CA THR A 256 14.87 -9.20 13.94
C THR A 256 13.84 -9.63 14.98
N THR A 257 14.09 -10.75 15.69
CA THR A 257 13.26 -11.21 16.81
C THR A 257 13.29 -10.20 17.97
N ARG A 258 14.47 -9.64 18.29
CA ARG A 258 14.59 -8.59 19.32
C ARG A 258 13.78 -7.35 18.96
N ILE A 259 13.91 -6.84 17.74
CA ILE A 259 13.20 -5.63 17.29
C ILE A 259 11.68 -5.88 17.24
N ALA A 260 11.25 -7.05 16.77
CA ALA A 260 9.83 -7.40 16.77
C ALA A 260 9.27 -7.52 18.19
N SER A 261 10.04 -8.08 19.13
CA SER A 261 9.66 -8.14 20.55
C SER A 261 9.58 -6.76 21.19
N GLU A 262 10.46 -5.84 20.80
CA GLU A 262 10.41 -4.43 21.21
C GLU A 262 9.12 -3.76 20.72
N ALA A 263 8.77 -3.92 19.44
CA ALA A 263 7.53 -3.40 18.87
C ALA A 263 6.27 -4.02 19.50
N TYR A 264 6.28 -5.34 19.74
CA TYR A 264 5.19 -6.03 20.43
C TYR A 264 4.98 -5.46 21.83
N ARG A 265 6.06 -5.31 22.60
CA ARG A 265 6.01 -4.76 23.95
C ARG A 265 5.49 -3.33 23.95
N MET A 266 6.01 -2.49 23.05
CA MET A 266 5.55 -1.10 22.87
C MET A 266 4.04 -1.03 22.61
N LEU A 267 3.50 -1.83 21.69
CA LEU A 267 2.07 -1.84 21.39
C LEU A 267 1.23 -2.37 22.55
N LYS A 268 1.73 -3.40 23.25
CA LYS A 268 1.03 -4.06 24.37
C LYS A 268 0.94 -3.18 25.62
N GLU A 269 1.99 -2.42 25.91
CA GLU A 269 2.08 -1.59 27.12
C GLU A 269 1.34 -0.25 26.97
N LYS A 270 1.05 0.19 25.75
CA LYS A 270 0.36 1.47 25.50
C LYS A 270 -1.12 1.41 25.85
N THR A 271 -1.52 2.33 26.73
CA THR A 271 -2.91 2.51 27.17
C THR A 271 -3.33 3.97 27.04
N TYR A 272 -4.63 4.18 26.89
CA TYR A 272 -5.27 5.48 27.02
C TYR A 272 -5.34 5.90 28.50
N TRP A 273 -5.65 7.18 28.74
CA TRP A 273 -5.84 7.74 30.09
C TRP A 273 -6.91 7.00 30.93
N ASN A 274 -7.84 6.29 30.28
CA ASN A 274 -8.88 5.48 30.92
C ASN A 274 -8.48 4.00 31.12
N GLY A 275 -7.21 3.65 30.87
CA GLY A 275 -6.67 2.30 31.01
C GLY A 275 -7.00 1.34 29.86
N LYS A 276 -7.78 1.75 28.85
CA LYS A 276 -8.03 0.88 27.67
C LYS A 276 -6.79 0.75 26.79
N PRO A 277 -6.55 -0.43 26.18
CA PRO A 277 -5.39 -0.66 25.32
C PRO A 277 -5.47 0.13 24.01
N VAL A 278 -4.31 0.51 23.49
CA VAL A 278 -4.20 1.22 22.19
C VAL A 278 -4.23 0.27 20.99
N ALA A 279 -3.88 -1.00 21.19
CA ALA A 279 -3.79 -1.97 20.10
C ALA A 279 -4.33 -3.34 20.50
N GLU A 280 -4.99 -4.01 19.56
CA GLU A 280 -5.29 -5.44 19.60
C GLU A 280 -4.28 -6.16 18.71
N ILE A 281 -3.45 -7.04 19.30
CA ILE A 281 -2.36 -7.76 18.61
C ILE A 281 -2.78 -9.20 18.32
N TYR A 282 -2.47 -9.70 17.12
CA TYR A 282 -2.87 -11.02 16.66
C TYR A 282 -1.70 -12.01 16.53
N GLY A 283 -1.93 -13.25 16.95
CA GLY A 283 -1.05 -14.39 16.69
C GLY A 283 0.28 -14.43 17.46
N TRP A 284 0.54 -13.45 18.32
CA TRP A 284 1.76 -13.40 19.14
C TRP A 284 1.59 -14.15 20.46
N GLU A 285 2.11 -15.37 20.52
CA GLU A 285 2.05 -16.23 21.73
C GLU A 285 3.31 -16.06 22.60
N ASN A 286 4.49 -16.32 22.03
CA ASN A 286 5.79 -16.21 22.71
C ASN A 286 6.89 -15.87 21.68
N ALA A 287 8.06 -15.42 22.14
CA ALA A 287 9.14 -14.99 21.25
C ALA A 287 9.84 -16.14 20.49
N GLU A 288 9.74 -17.39 20.96
CA GLU A 288 10.41 -18.54 20.34
C GLU A 288 9.67 -19.03 19.09
N THR A 289 8.34 -19.04 19.13
CA THR A 289 7.48 -19.48 18.02
C THR A 289 7.04 -18.33 17.12
N GLN A 290 7.71 -17.19 17.20
CA GLN A 290 7.31 -15.96 16.52
C GLN A 290 8.40 -15.47 15.57
N GLY A 291 7.98 -15.14 14.35
CA GLY A 291 8.79 -14.44 13.37
C GLY A 291 8.75 -12.94 13.58
N PRO A 292 9.54 -12.17 12.81
CA PRO A 292 9.66 -10.73 13.00
C PRO A 292 8.51 -9.95 12.36
N ILE A 293 7.27 -10.37 12.63
CA ILE A 293 6.03 -9.78 12.15
C ILE A 293 5.15 -9.51 13.36
N VAL A 294 4.53 -8.34 13.41
CA VAL A 294 3.47 -7.99 14.38
C VAL A 294 2.25 -7.55 13.59
N ALA A 295 1.15 -8.28 13.72
CA ALA A 295 -0.15 -7.92 13.15
C ALA A 295 -1.04 -7.34 14.24
N PHE A 296 -1.68 -6.20 13.99
CA PHE A 296 -2.53 -5.53 14.97
C PHE A 296 -3.59 -4.64 14.32
N ASN A 297 -4.61 -4.28 15.10
CA ASN A 297 -5.46 -3.12 14.84
C ASN A 297 -5.26 -2.10 15.95
N LEU A 298 -5.28 -0.81 15.62
CA LEU A 298 -5.34 0.24 16.64
C LEU A 298 -6.78 0.40 17.12
N LEU A 299 -6.93 0.70 18.40
CA LEU A 299 -8.20 0.92 19.07
C LEU A 299 -8.30 2.39 19.49
N ARG A 300 -9.52 2.90 19.63
CA ARG A 300 -9.81 4.20 20.23
C ARG A 300 -9.91 4.09 21.75
N ASP A 301 -9.94 5.24 22.41
CA ASP A 301 -10.24 5.41 23.84
C ASP A 301 -11.61 4.83 24.26
N ASP A 302 -12.57 4.68 23.35
CA ASP A 302 -13.83 3.98 23.61
C ASP A 302 -13.77 2.47 23.37
N GLY A 303 -12.67 1.95 22.79
CA GLY A 303 -12.46 0.56 22.42
C GLY A 303 -12.89 0.20 21.00
N SER A 304 -13.44 1.14 20.23
CA SER A 304 -13.77 0.92 18.82
C SER A 304 -12.51 0.84 17.95
N VAL A 305 -12.56 0.06 16.87
CA VAL A 305 -11.40 -0.15 15.99
C VAL A 305 -11.16 1.06 15.08
N ILE A 306 -9.90 1.48 14.99
CA ILE A 306 -9.42 2.44 14.00
C ILE A 306 -9.15 1.69 12.69
N GLY A 307 -9.79 2.12 11.61
CA GLY A 307 -9.65 1.51 10.29
C GLY A 307 -8.20 1.51 9.81
N TYR A 308 -7.72 0.40 9.24
CA TYR A 308 -6.33 0.27 8.82
C TYR A 308 -5.93 1.28 7.74
N SER A 309 -6.88 1.81 6.96
CA SER A 309 -6.62 2.84 5.95
C SER A 309 -6.30 4.18 6.59
N GLU A 310 -6.88 4.47 7.77
CA GLU A 310 -6.50 5.64 8.56
C GLU A 310 -5.06 5.51 9.05
N VAL A 311 -4.71 4.35 9.61
CA VAL A 311 -3.35 4.07 10.08
C VAL A 311 -2.34 4.15 8.93
N ALA A 312 -2.64 3.58 7.76
CA ALA A 312 -1.78 3.67 6.59
C ALA A 312 -1.57 5.11 6.10
N ARG A 313 -2.62 5.95 6.15
CA ARG A 313 -2.51 7.37 5.81
C ARG A 313 -1.61 8.11 6.80
N MET A 314 -1.77 7.86 8.09
CA MET A 314 -0.92 8.48 9.12
C MET A 314 0.53 8.01 8.98
N ALA A 315 0.77 6.72 8.79
CA ALA A 315 2.10 6.17 8.55
C ALA A 315 2.78 6.83 7.35
N SER A 316 2.08 6.97 6.22
CA SER A 316 2.62 7.65 5.03
C SER A 316 3.00 9.11 5.28
N LEU A 317 2.28 9.83 6.15
CA LEU A 317 2.61 11.21 6.53
C LEU A 317 3.88 11.30 7.38
N PHE A 318 4.14 10.29 8.21
CA PHE A 318 5.34 10.17 9.03
C PHE A 318 6.51 9.51 8.27
N GLY A 319 6.32 9.19 6.98
CA GLY A 319 7.31 8.48 6.18
C GLY A 319 7.59 7.09 6.74
N ILE A 320 6.55 6.35 7.11
CA ILE A 320 6.61 4.96 7.55
C ILE A 320 5.90 4.11 6.51
N ASP A 321 6.63 3.16 5.94
CA ASP A 321 6.07 2.20 5.00
C ASP A 321 5.64 0.94 5.77
N LEU A 322 4.34 0.66 5.81
CA LEU A 322 3.76 -0.52 6.43
C LEU A 322 2.68 -1.15 5.53
N ARG A 323 2.22 -2.36 5.87
CA ARG A 323 1.21 -3.09 5.09
C ARG A 323 -0.13 -3.13 5.81
N THR A 324 -1.22 -3.08 5.04
CA THR A 324 -2.58 -3.21 5.56
C THR A 324 -3.42 -4.22 4.78
N GLY A 325 -4.53 -4.68 5.37
CA GLY A 325 -5.48 -5.63 4.79
C GLY A 325 -5.32 -7.05 5.33
N CYS A 326 -5.58 -8.07 4.51
CA CYS A 326 -5.45 -9.48 4.89
C CYS A 326 -4.12 -10.13 4.46
N PHE A 327 -3.18 -9.35 3.91
CA PHE A 327 -1.81 -9.79 3.54
C PHE A 327 -1.72 -11.03 2.64
N CYS A 328 -2.75 -11.28 1.83
CA CYS A 328 -2.88 -12.51 1.03
C CYS A 328 -2.99 -13.79 1.88
N ASN A 329 -3.52 -13.72 3.09
CA ASN A 329 -3.82 -14.83 3.99
C ASN A 329 -5.28 -14.72 4.46
N SER A 330 -6.23 -14.96 3.56
CA SER A 330 -7.66 -14.75 3.84
C SER A 330 -8.17 -15.60 5.01
N GLY A 331 -7.77 -16.87 5.11
CA GLY A 331 -8.17 -17.74 6.21
C GLY A 331 -7.58 -17.30 7.56
N ALA A 332 -6.34 -16.81 7.58
CA ALA A 332 -5.76 -16.20 8.78
C ALA A 332 -6.52 -14.94 9.19
N CYS A 333 -6.84 -14.08 8.22
CA CYS A 333 -7.59 -12.85 8.42
C CYS A 333 -8.96 -13.16 9.05
N GLN A 334 -9.70 -14.10 8.47
CA GLN A 334 -10.98 -14.56 9.01
C GLN A 334 -10.85 -15.06 10.44
N MET A 335 -9.87 -15.93 10.70
CA MET A 335 -9.64 -16.55 12.00
C MET A 335 -9.31 -15.52 13.08
N TYR A 336 -8.33 -14.65 12.83
CA TYR A 336 -7.88 -13.65 13.83
C TYR A 336 -8.92 -12.56 14.06
N LEU A 337 -9.66 -12.15 13.03
CA LEU A 337 -10.72 -11.14 13.15
C LEU A 337 -12.07 -11.73 13.60
N LYS A 338 -12.12 -13.05 13.86
CA LYS A 338 -13.32 -13.78 14.32
C LYS A 338 -14.54 -13.54 13.43
N GLN A 339 -14.32 -13.61 12.12
CA GLN A 339 -15.37 -13.43 11.11
C GLN A 339 -16.03 -14.77 10.76
N SER A 340 -17.36 -14.77 10.73
CA SER A 340 -18.14 -15.93 10.27
C SER A 340 -18.15 -16.04 8.75
N ASN A 341 -18.50 -17.22 8.23
CA ASN A 341 -18.60 -17.44 6.78
C ASN A 341 -19.74 -16.60 6.18
N GLU A 342 -20.84 -16.45 6.89
CA GLU A 342 -22.01 -15.67 6.49
C GLU A 342 -21.63 -14.18 6.36
N GLN A 343 -20.85 -13.66 7.30
CA GLN A 343 -20.33 -12.29 7.22
C GLN A 343 -19.41 -12.08 6.02
N LEU A 344 -18.51 -13.03 5.74
CA LEU A 344 -17.62 -12.92 4.58
C LEU A 344 -18.38 -12.95 3.25
N LEU A 345 -19.39 -13.81 3.14
CA LEU A 345 -20.28 -13.86 1.97
C LEU A 345 -21.03 -12.54 1.80
N HIS A 346 -21.59 -12.00 2.88
CA HIS A 346 -22.25 -10.71 2.86
C HIS A 346 -21.32 -9.58 2.40
N TYR A 347 -20.09 -9.51 2.95
CA TYR A 347 -19.10 -8.52 2.50
C TYR A 347 -18.77 -8.67 1.01
N PHE A 348 -18.62 -9.90 0.52
CA PHE A 348 -18.37 -10.17 -0.89
C PHE A 348 -19.54 -9.73 -1.78
N GLU A 349 -20.79 -10.01 -1.38
CA GLU A 349 -22.00 -9.59 -2.08
C GLU A 349 -22.17 -8.06 -2.12
N GLU A 350 -21.71 -7.36 -1.07
CA GLU A 350 -21.62 -5.90 -1.05
C GLU A 350 -20.43 -5.35 -1.86
N GLY A 351 -19.69 -6.20 -2.58
CA GLY A 351 -18.58 -5.84 -3.46
C GLY A 351 -17.28 -5.52 -2.73
N LYS A 352 -17.05 -6.08 -1.52
CA LYS A 352 -15.79 -5.89 -0.78
C LYS A 352 -14.62 -6.43 -1.59
N GLU A 353 -13.60 -5.60 -1.75
CA GLU A 353 -12.36 -5.98 -2.42
C GLU A 353 -11.16 -5.88 -1.46
N CYS A 354 -10.12 -6.67 -1.72
CA CYS A 354 -8.89 -6.59 -0.94
C CYS A 354 -8.19 -5.25 -1.22
N GLY A 355 -7.92 -4.47 -0.16
CA GLY A 355 -7.26 -3.17 -0.29
C GLY A 355 -8.18 -2.00 -0.66
N ASP A 356 -9.49 -2.20 -0.68
CA ASP A 356 -10.44 -1.08 -0.74
C ASP A 356 -10.38 -0.21 0.55
N SER A 357 -11.14 0.89 0.53
CA SER A 357 -11.24 1.84 1.66
C SER A 357 -12.30 1.48 2.70
N ARG A 358 -13.01 0.35 2.54
CA ARG A 358 -13.98 -0.16 3.52
C ARG A 358 -13.26 -1.10 4.47
N ASP A 359 -12.63 -0.53 5.47
CA ASP A 359 -11.78 -1.23 6.43
C ASP A 359 -12.47 -1.59 7.76
N VAL A 360 -13.65 -1.02 8.02
CA VAL A 360 -14.54 -1.33 9.15
C VAL A 360 -15.99 -1.43 8.66
N ILE A 361 -16.65 -2.56 8.94
CA ILE A 361 -18.07 -2.81 8.62
C ILE A 361 -18.76 -3.27 9.91
N ASP A 362 -19.88 -2.64 10.27
CA ASP A 362 -20.62 -2.90 11.52
C ASP A 362 -19.73 -2.88 12.79
N GLY A 363 -18.79 -1.94 12.83
CA GLY A 363 -17.83 -1.80 13.93
C GLY A 363 -16.72 -2.87 13.97
N ARG A 364 -16.68 -3.79 13.00
CA ARG A 364 -15.67 -4.84 12.91
C ARG A 364 -14.64 -4.55 11.81
N PRO A 365 -13.35 -4.78 12.06
CA PRO A 365 -12.32 -4.65 11.04
C PRO A 365 -12.48 -5.72 9.95
N THR A 366 -12.17 -5.35 8.71
CA THR A 366 -12.11 -6.29 7.57
C THR A 366 -10.68 -6.70 7.22
N GLY A 367 -9.71 -6.30 8.04
CA GLY A 367 -8.27 -6.50 7.85
C GLY A 367 -7.46 -5.90 8.99
N ALA A 368 -6.15 -6.05 8.95
CA ALA A 368 -5.24 -5.57 9.99
C ALA A 368 -4.15 -4.66 9.43
N VAL A 369 -3.34 -4.11 10.33
CA VAL A 369 -2.04 -3.50 10.05
C VAL A 369 -0.96 -4.54 10.34
N ARG A 370 0.03 -4.67 9.46
CA ARG A 370 1.20 -5.54 9.66
C ARG A 370 2.48 -4.72 9.55
N ILE A 371 3.29 -4.81 10.59
CA ILE A 371 4.67 -4.38 10.59
C ILE A 371 5.57 -5.60 10.60
N SER A 372 6.67 -5.54 9.86
CA SER A 372 7.60 -6.65 9.68
C SER A 372 9.02 -6.16 9.51
N PHE A 373 9.94 -6.80 10.21
CA PHE A 373 11.32 -6.34 10.35
C PHE A 373 12.28 -7.28 9.63
N GLY A 374 13.34 -6.70 9.08
CA GLY A 374 14.36 -7.41 8.32
C GLY A 374 15.77 -7.08 8.77
N ARG A 375 16.76 -7.61 8.04
CA ARG A 375 18.18 -7.42 8.35
C ARG A 375 18.62 -5.95 8.45
N GLN A 376 17.97 -5.06 7.72
CA GLN A 376 18.22 -3.61 7.73
C GLN A 376 17.46 -2.85 8.81
N SER A 377 16.42 -3.42 9.41
CA SER A 377 15.61 -2.73 10.42
C SER A 377 16.41 -2.45 11.68
N THR A 378 16.02 -1.40 12.41
CA THR A 378 16.65 -0.99 13.67
C THR A 378 15.60 -0.67 14.74
N SER A 379 16.03 -0.45 15.99
CA SER A 379 15.12 -0.06 17.08
C SER A 379 14.56 1.36 16.85
N GLU A 380 15.26 2.22 16.11
CA GLU A 380 14.77 3.55 15.71
C GLU A 380 13.52 3.45 14.81
N ASP A 381 13.38 2.38 14.02
CA ASP A 381 12.16 2.15 13.24
C ASP A 381 10.93 1.94 14.16
N VAL A 382 11.13 1.27 15.29
CA VAL A 382 10.08 1.07 16.32
C VAL A 382 9.78 2.40 17.02
N ALA A 383 10.81 3.17 17.37
CA ALA A 383 10.64 4.49 17.98
C ALA A 383 9.88 5.48 17.07
N ALA A 384 10.14 5.44 15.76
CA ALA A 384 9.40 6.26 14.79
C ALA A 384 7.91 5.85 14.70
N LEU A 385 7.62 4.55 14.71
CA LEU A 385 6.25 4.05 14.77
C LEU A 385 5.55 4.46 16.07
N GLU A 386 6.24 4.34 17.20
CA GLU A 386 5.76 4.77 18.52
C GLU A 386 5.44 6.27 18.53
N GLN A 387 6.35 7.10 18.03
CA GLN A 387 6.15 8.54 17.93
C GLN A 387 4.93 8.89 17.07
N MET A 388 4.74 8.21 15.93
CA MET A 388 3.54 8.38 15.11
C MET A 388 2.29 7.98 15.90
N ILE A 389 2.31 6.85 16.61
CA ILE A 389 1.14 6.39 17.38
C ILE A 389 0.79 7.38 18.49
N GLU A 390 1.79 7.86 19.23
CA GLU A 390 1.59 8.83 20.29
C GLU A 390 1.01 10.14 19.77
N TYR A 391 1.63 10.64 18.71
CA TYR A 391 1.24 11.90 18.10
C TYR A 391 -0.16 11.84 17.49
N CYS A 392 -0.44 10.78 16.74
CA CYS A 392 -1.68 10.65 15.99
C CYS A 392 -2.82 10.06 16.81
N PHE A 393 -2.60 9.27 17.85
CA PHE A 393 -3.71 8.53 18.48
C PHE A 393 -3.81 8.72 19.98
N LEU A 394 -2.75 9.17 20.68
CA LEU A 394 -2.77 9.36 22.14
C LEU A 394 -2.87 10.82 22.59
N ARG A 395 -2.38 11.79 21.81
CA ARG A 395 -2.32 13.22 22.18
C ARG A 395 -3.66 13.99 22.19
N VAL A 396 -4.80 13.31 22.17
CA VAL A 396 -6.10 14.00 22.03
C VAL A 396 -6.65 14.36 23.40
N GLU A 397 -6.47 15.61 23.83
CA GLU A 397 -7.36 16.22 24.82
C GLU A 397 -8.80 16.21 24.26
N PRO A 398 -9.82 15.98 25.10
CA PRO A 398 -11.20 15.93 24.66
C PRO A 398 -11.54 17.18 23.84
N ALA A 399 -12.01 16.97 22.61
CA ALA A 399 -12.35 18.04 21.69
C ALA A 399 -13.32 19.02 22.38
N ILE A 400 -13.07 20.32 22.21
CA ILE A 400 -14.01 21.36 22.61
C ILE A 400 -15.35 21.03 21.95
N ASP A 401 -16.34 20.76 22.79
CA ASP A 401 -17.68 20.37 22.37
C ASP A 401 -18.42 21.62 21.88
N ILE A 402 -18.19 22.01 20.63
CA ILE A 402 -18.90 23.14 20.00
C ILE A 402 -20.26 22.64 19.48
N TYR A 403 -21.13 22.18 20.38
CA TYR A 403 -22.53 21.95 20.05
C TYR A 403 -23.41 23.06 20.63
N SER A 404 -23.73 24.01 19.76
CA SER A 404 -25.10 24.44 19.57
C SER A 404 -25.20 24.95 18.13
N PRO A 405 -25.98 24.31 17.23
CA PRO A 405 -26.21 24.86 15.92
C PRO A 405 -26.96 26.19 16.10
N LEU A 406 -26.30 27.30 15.77
CA LEU A 406 -26.97 28.58 15.60
C LEU A 406 -27.95 28.42 14.43
N LYS A 407 -29.20 28.00 14.72
CA LYS A 407 -30.31 28.03 13.77
C LYS A 407 -30.74 29.49 13.59
N ILE A 408 -29.99 30.19 12.77
CA ILE A 408 -30.42 31.42 12.10
C ILE A 408 -30.66 30.98 10.64
N ASN A 409 -31.85 31.23 10.11
CA ASN A 409 -32.32 30.56 8.89
C ASN A 409 -31.68 31.09 7.60
N GLU A 410 -31.06 32.27 7.63
CA GLU A 410 -30.36 32.86 6.48
C GLU A 410 -29.09 33.55 6.97
N TYR A 411 -27.97 33.25 6.31
CA TYR A 411 -26.69 33.88 6.60
C TYR A 411 -26.16 34.58 5.37
N SER A 412 -25.70 35.82 5.55
CA SER A 412 -25.00 36.58 4.53
C SER A 412 -23.50 36.58 4.84
N ALA A 413 -22.71 36.13 3.87
CA ALA A 413 -21.26 36.20 3.88
C ALA A 413 -20.76 37.15 2.78
N THR A 414 -19.46 37.39 2.77
CA THR A 414 -18.77 38.09 1.68
C THR A 414 -17.66 37.22 1.13
N ILE A 415 -17.41 37.27 -0.18
CA ILE A 415 -16.25 36.58 -0.78
C ILE A 415 -14.98 37.32 -0.35
N SER A 416 -14.16 36.71 0.50
CA SER A 416 -12.88 37.31 0.89
C SER A 416 -11.77 37.00 -0.11
N ARG A 417 -11.86 35.88 -0.85
CA ARG A 417 -10.83 35.48 -1.81
C ARG A 417 -11.40 34.60 -2.93
N ILE A 418 -10.90 34.82 -4.15
CA ILE A 418 -11.14 33.94 -5.31
C ILE A 418 -9.77 33.46 -5.78
N THR A 419 -9.61 32.16 -5.97
CA THR A 419 -8.34 31.57 -6.42
C THR A 419 -8.60 30.57 -7.54
N ILE A 420 -7.82 30.66 -8.61
CA ILE A 420 -7.78 29.68 -9.69
C ILE A 420 -6.48 28.87 -9.63
N TYR A 421 -6.54 27.61 -10.07
CA TYR A 421 -5.40 26.72 -10.19
C TYR A 421 -5.25 26.25 -11.63
N PRO A 422 -4.68 27.06 -12.54
CA PRO A 422 -4.62 26.74 -13.96
C PRO A 422 -4.00 25.38 -14.24
N VAL A 423 -2.95 25.04 -13.48
CA VAL A 423 -2.31 23.72 -13.56
C VAL A 423 -2.59 22.93 -12.29
N LYS A 424 -3.16 21.74 -12.44
CA LYS A 424 -3.42 20.80 -11.34
C LYS A 424 -2.13 20.56 -10.56
N SER A 425 -2.23 20.54 -9.22
CA SER A 425 -1.10 20.33 -8.29
C SER A 425 -0.11 21.49 -8.14
N CYS A 426 -0.14 22.53 -8.99
CA CYS A 426 0.76 23.70 -8.91
C CYS A 426 0.19 24.84 -8.05
N ARG A 427 0.93 25.94 -7.87
CA ARG A 427 0.46 27.11 -7.10
C ARG A 427 -0.69 27.83 -7.82
N GLY A 428 -1.66 28.32 -7.05
CA GLY A 428 -2.82 29.07 -7.57
C GLY A 428 -2.55 30.56 -7.73
N ILE A 429 -3.46 31.23 -8.44
CA ILE A 429 -3.46 32.67 -8.74
C ILE A 429 -4.69 33.27 -8.08
N ASP A 430 -4.51 34.32 -7.28
CA ASP A 430 -5.64 35.06 -6.72
C ASP A 430 -6.23 36.02 -7.74
N MET A 431 -7.54 36.10 -7.76
CA MET A 431 -8.31 36.87 -8.71
C MET A 431 -9.19 37.87 -7.97
N ASN A 432 -9.27 39.10 -8.48
CA ASN A 432 -10.23 40.10 -7.98
C ASN A 432 -11.64 39.82 -8.51
N LYS A 433 -11.73 39.17 -9.67
CA LYS A 433 -12.97 38.76 -10.32
C LYS A 433 -12.71 37.56 -11.23
N CYS A 434 -13.72 36.72 -11.44
CA CYS A 434 -13.59 35.56 -12.31
C CYS A 434 -14.93 35.16 -12.94
N GLU A 435 -14.88 34.76 -14.20
CA GLU A 435 -16.02 34.27 -14.96
C GLU A 435 -16.37 32.83 -14.53
N LEU A 436 -17.67 32.59 -14.32
CA LEU A 436 -18.22 31.27 -14.05
C LEU A 436 -18.48 30.54 -15.37
N THR A 437 -18.04 29.29 -15.44
CA THR A 437 -18.32 28.39 -16.56
C THR A 437 -19.08 27.16 -16.07
N ARG A 438 -19.70 26.40 -16.99
CA ARG A 438 -20.35 25.11 -16.66
C ARG A 438 -19.46 24.12 -15.90
N THR A 439 -18.15 24.33 -15.90
CA THR A 439 -17.18 23.37 -15.38
C THR A 439 -16.21 23.93 -14.35
N GLY A 440 -16.47 25.13 -13.83
CA GLY A 440 -15.62 25.77 -12.83
C GLY A 440 -15.37 27.24 -13.14
N LEU A 441 -14.43 27.83 -12.41
CA LEU A 441 -13.91 29.15 -12.73
C LEU A 441 -13.14 29.08 -14.06
N ARG A 442 -13.26 30.10 -14.89
CA ARG A 442 -12.49 30.20 -16.13
C ARG A 442 -10.99 30.11 -15.83
N HIS A 443 -10.25 29.30 -16.60
CA HIS A 443 -8.84 29.00 -16.38
C HIS A 443 -8.51 28.21 -15.11
N ASP A 444 -9.48 27.56 -14.44
CA ASP A 444 -9.21 26.65 -13.34
C ASP A 444 -9.04 25.20 -13.83
N ARG A 445 -7.91 24.57 -13.47
CA ARG A 445 -7.57 23.17 -13.74
C ARG A 445 -7.68 22.80 -15.23
N GLU A 446 -7.23 23.67 -16.13
CA GLU A 446 -7.17 23.39 -17.57
C GLU A 446 -5.96 22.52 -17.95
N PHE A 447 -4.92 22.51 -17.12
CA PHE A 447 -3.66 21.82 -17.38
C PHE A 447 -3.32 20.80 -16.29
N MET A 448 -2.53 19.78 -16.65
CA MET A 448 -1.88 18.88 -15.70
C MET A 448 -0.44 18.57 -16.11
N VAL A 449 0.39 18.17 -15.15
CA VAL A 449 1.78 17.78 -15.41
C VAL A 449 1.88 16.27 -15.55
N GLU A 450 2.62 15.79 -16.55
CA GLU A 450 2.88 14.37 -16.80
C GLU A 450 4.38 14.12 -16.97
N CYS A 451 4.84 12.94 -16.56
CA CYS A 451 6.17 12.44 -16.85
C CYS A 451 6.05 10.99 -17.35
N CYS A 452 6.55 10.72 -18.56
CA CYS A 452 6.59 9.37 -19.16
C CYS A 452 5.22 8.64 -19.17
N GLY A 453 4.12 9.29 -19.56
CA GLY A 453 2.79 8.68 -19.59
C GLY A 453 2.11 8.55 -18.22
N SER A 454 2.71 9.10 -17.15
CA SER A 454 2.16 9.08 -15.79
C SER A 454 1.87 10.48 -15.28
N THR A 455 0.61 10.76 -14.93
CA THR A 455 0.19 12.01 -14.32
C THR A 455 0.91 12.26 -13.00
N LEU A 456 1.57 13.41 -12.88
CA LEU A 456 2.17 13.86 -11.63
C LEU A 456 1.12 14.56 -10.76
N THR A 457 1.08 14.19 -9.49
CA THR A 457 0.18 14.80 -8.50
C THR A 457 0.99 15.32 -7.32
N GLN A 458 0.54 16.41 -6.70
CA GLN A 458 1.20 16.96 -5.51
C GLN A 458 1.30 15.94 -4.37
N LYS A 459 0.37 14.99 -4.33
CA LYS A 459 0.34 13.84 -3.43
C LYS A 459 1.65 13.05 -3.49
N LYS A 460 2.01 12.61 -4.71
CA LYS A 460 3.21 11.80 -4.98
C LYS A 460 4.48 12.64 -5.11
N HIS A 461 4.37 13.85 -5.66
CA HIS A 461 5.48 14.74 -5.98
C HIS A 461 5.24 16.13 -5.39
N GLN A 462 5.66 16.34 -4.14
CA GLN A 462 5.32 17.54 -3.38
C GLN A 462 5.94 18.82 -3.96
N GLN A 463 7.07 18.68 -4.66
CA GLN A 463 7.79 19.78 -5.31
C GLN A 463 6.97 20.51 -6.39
N LEU A 464 5.86 19.92 -6.88
CA LEU A 464 4.93 20.62 -7.77
C LEU A 464 4.36 21.91 -7.17
N CYS A 465 4.35 22.07 -5.83
CA CYS A 465 3.94 23.31 -5.17
C CYS A 465 4.83 24.51 -5.50
N LYS A 466 6.09 24.25 -5.89
CA LYS A 466 7.10 25.27 -6.20
C LYS A 466 6.96 25.81 -7.63
N ILE A 467 6.13 25.16 -8.45
CA ILE A 467 5.80 25.67 -9.77
C ILE A 467 4.78 26.80 -9.59
N VAL A 468 5.25 28.02 -9.84
CA VAL A 468 4.46 29.24 -9.80
C VAL A 468 3.81 29.45 -11.17
N THR A 469 2.52 29.77 -11.17
CA THR A 469 1.76 30.07 -12.38
C THR A 469 1.50 31.58 -12.46
N HIS A 470 1.75 32.17 -13.63
CA HIS A 470 1.49 33.58 -13.90
C HIS A 470 0.75 33.73 -15.23
N MET A 471 -0.38 34.43 -15.21
CA MET A 471 -1.20 34.69 -16.39
C MET A 471 -0.87 36.06 -16.99
N SER A 472 -0.80 36.16 -18.32
CA SER A 472 -0.61 37.45 -18.99
C SER A 472 -1.79 38.39 -18.75
N LYS A 473 -1.58 39.72 -18.86
CA LYS A 473 -2.63 40.72 -18.64
C LYS A 473 -3.89 40.52 -19.50
N CYS A 474 -3.73 39.97 -20.70
CA CYS A 474 -4.83 39.68 -21.62
C CYS A 474 -5.36 38.24 -21.51
N ALA A 475 -4.89 37.46 -20.53
CA ALA A 475 -5.23 36.04 -20.36
C ALA A 475 -4.98 35.15 -21.60
N THR A 476 -4.00 35.52 -22.43
CA THR A 476 -3.64 34.79 -23.65
C THR A 476 -2.50 33.79 -23.45
N MET A 477 -1.70 33.95 -22.40
CA MET A 477 -0.52 33.13 -22.14
C MET A 477 -0.39 32.82 -20.64
N LEU A 478 -0.14 31.55 -20.32
CA LEU A 478 0.22 31.06 -19.00
C LEU A 478 1.73 30.83 -18.93
N THR A 479 2.40 31.38 -17.93
CA THR A 479 3.81 31.12 -17.66
C THR A 479 3.94 30.28 -16.40
N LEU A 480 4.74 29.23 -16.47
CA LEU A 480 5.14 28.38 -15.36
C LEU A 480 6.61 28.62 -15.07
N SER A 481 6.96 28.94 -13.84
CA SER A 481 8.34 29.09 -13.38
C SER A 481 8.59 28.28 -12.12
N ASN A 482 9.83 27.83 -11.94
CA ASN A 482 10.25 27.22 -10.68
C ASN A 482 10.61 28.33 -9.67
N ALA A 483 10.01 28.31 -8.48
CA ALA A 483 10.34 29.25 -7.42
C ALA A 483 11.82 29.20 -6.98
N ASP A 484 12.48 28.04 -7.12
CA ASP A 484 13.90 27.87 -6.77
C ASP A 484 14.85 28.25 -7.93
N ASP A 485 14.33 28.41 -9.14
CA ASP A 485 15.10 28.77 -10.35
C ASP A 485 14.23 29.53 -11.36
N GLU A 486 14.12 30.85 -11.16
CA GLU A 486 13.29 31.72 -11.99
C GLU A 486 13.73 31.79 -13.47
N LYS A 487 14.96 31.37 -13.79
CA LYS A 487 15.46 31.34 -15.18
C LYS A 487 14.81 30.22 -15.98
N SER A 488 14.39 29.15 -15.32
CA SER A 488 13.69 28.03 -15.93
C SER A 488 12.18 28.30 -15.98
N SER A 489 11.70 28.82 -17.12
CA SER A 489 10.28 29.10 -17.34
C SER A 489 9.73 28.53 -18.66
N VAL A 490 8.44 28.20 -18.62
CA VAL A 490 7.68 27.67 -19.76
C VAL A 490 6.45 28.51 -19.99
N ARG A 491 6.14 28.79 -21.25
CA ARG A 491 4.99 29.57 -21.65
C ARG A 491 4.04 28.71 -22.47
N VAL A 492 2.77 28.71 -22.11
CA VAL A 492 1.70 27.93 -22.73
C VAL A 492 0.60 28.88 -23.19
N PRO A 493 0.18 28.85 -24.48
CA PRO A 493 -0.95 29.64 -24.95
C PRO A 493 -2.26 29.19 -24.31
N LEU A 494 -3.09 30.15 -23.89
CA LEU A 494 -4.42 29.93 -23.33
C LEU A 494 -5.52 29.96 -24.41
N GLU A 495 -5.27 30.61 -25.56
CA GLU A 495 -6.18 30.67 -26.71
C GLU A 495 -5.59 29.91 -27.91
N HIS A 496 -6.37 29.01 -28.52
CA HIS A 496 -5.99 28.28 -29.73
C HIS A 496 -6.73 28.85 -30.94
N ASN A 497 -5.97 29.24 -31.97
CA ASN A 497 -6.46 29.79 -33.24
C ASN A 497 -7.62 28.95 -33.83
N GLY A 498 -8.86 29.43 -33.70
CA GLY A 498 -9.97 29.06 -34.58
C GLY A 498 -10.73 27.76 -34.29
N ILE A 499 -10.52 27.09 -33.16
CA ILE A 499 -11.39 25.97 -32.73
C ILE A 499 -12.35 26.47 -31.66
N SER A 500 -13.63 26.55 -32.02
CA SER A 500 -14.74 26.87 -31.12
C SER A 500 -14.74 25.94 -29.91
N SER A 501 -14.66 26.51 -28.71
CA SER A 501 -15.25 26.02 -27.45
C SER A 501 -15.40 24.49 -27.28
N THR A 502 -14.38 23.78 -26.76
CA THR A 502 -14.55 22.56 -25.90
C THR A 502 -13.26 21.89 -25.39
N THR A 503 -12.05 22.36 -25.67
CA THR A 503 -10.83 21.62 -25.26
C THR A 503 -10.54 21.69 -23.76
N LYS A 504 -10.67 20.56 -23.06
CA LYS A 504 -10.37 20.40 -21.62
C LYS A 504 -9.27 19.37 -21.38
N GLY A 505 -8.13 19.84 -20.88
CA GLY A 505 -7.04 19.00 -20.39
C GLY A 505 -5.80 19.00 -21.27
N ALA A 506 -4.92 19.98 -21.10
CA ALA A 506 -3.60 20.00 -21.74
C ALA A 506 -2.51 19.44 -20.80
N VAL A 507 -1.58 18.65 -21.35
CA VAL A 507 -0.52 17.99 -20.58
C VAL A 507 0.81 18.71 -20.75
N ILE A 508 1.46 19.03 -19.63
CA ILE A 508 2.82 19.57 -19.59
C ILE A 508 3.78 18.42 -19.29
N CYS A 509 4.57 18.01 -20.29
CA CYS A 509 5.52 16.92 -20.16
C CYS A 509 6.84 17.40 -19.57
N VAL A 510 7.27 16.76 -18.47
CA VAL A 510 8.57 17.01 -17.82
C VAL A 510 9.43 15.76 -17.84
N ASP A 511 10.76 15.94 -17.81
CA ASP A 511 11.72 14.84 -17.67
C ASP A 511 11.84 14.36 -16.20
N ARG A 512 12.67 13.33 -15.95
CA ARG A 512 12.91 12.79 -14.60
C ARG A 512 13.55 13.77 -13.62
N LYS A 513 14.14 14.87 -14.11
CA LYS A 513 14.70 15.96 -13.31
C LYS A 513 13.70 17.12 -13.14
N MET A 514 12.45 16.94 -13.54
CA MET A 514 11.39 17.96 -13.60
C MET A 514 11.71 19.14 -14.53
N GLN A 515 12.63 18.97 -15.48
CA GLN A 515 12.86 19.95 -16.54
C GLN A 515 11.83 19.75 -17.64
N VAL A 516 11.24 20.84 -18.13
CA VAL A 516 10.21 20.73 -19.17
C VAL A 516 10.85 20.32 -20.49
N ASN A 517 10.41 19.20 -21.03
CA ASN A 517 10.86 18.75 -22.32
C ASN A 517 9.95 19.34 -23.41
N ARG A 518 10.45 20.36 -24.12
CA ARG A 518 9.70 21.08 -25.16
C ARG A 518 9.29 20.17 -26.33
N GLU A 519 10.02 19.08 -26.60
CA GLU A 519 9.71 18.17 -27.72
C GLU A 519 8.51 17.26 -27.47
N PHE A 520 8.07 17.10 -26.21
CA PHE A 520 7.01 16.15 -25.83
C PHE A 520 5.78 16.80 -25.20
N THR A 521 5.69 18.13 -25.17
CA THR A 521 4.49 18.82 -24.68
C THR A 521 3.38 18.70 -25.73
N HIS A 522 2.46 17.77 -25.53
CA HIS A 522 1.33 17.53 -26.43
C HIS A 522 0.01 17.98 -25.80
N LEU A 523 -0.85 18.60 -26.62
CA LEU A 523 -2.25 18.81 -26.29
C LEU A 523 -2.96 17.46 -26.46
N LEU A 524 -3.61 16.96 -25.41
CA LEU A 524 -4.43 15.76 -25.55
C LEU A 524 -5.67 16.10 -26.40
N PRO A 525 -6.09 15.23 -27.32
CA PRO A 525 -7.42 15.32 -27.92
C PRO A 525 -8.49 15.09 -26.85
N ASP A 526 -9.64 15.74 -27.04
CA ASP A 526 -10.79 15.75 -26.14
C ASP A 526 -11.04 14.43 -25.40
N SER A 527 -10.79 14.44 -24.09
CA SER A 527 -11.44 13.52 -23.18
C SER A 527 -12.43 14.34 -22.35
N SER A 528 -13.69 13.91 -22.33
CA SER A 528 -14.83 14.56 -21.67
C SER A 528 -14.75 14.62 -20.13
N ARG A 529 -13.53 14.63 -19.55
CA ARG A 529 -13.28 14.60 -18.11
C ARG A 529 -12.72 15.93 -17.65
N SER A 530 -13.54 16.69 -16.91
CA SER A 530 -13.06 17.82 -16.12
C SER A 530 -11.93 17.36 -15.18
N LEU A 531 -10.81 18.08 -15.11
CA LEU A 531 -9.71 17.78 -14.18
C LEU A 531 -10.07 18.13 -12.72
N SER A 532 -11.24 18.72 -12.48
CA SER A 532 -11.87 18.86 -11.16
C SER A 532 -12.15 17.49 -10.57
N ASN A 533 -11.68 17.22 -9.35
CA ASN A 533 -11.76 15.88 -8.75
C ASN A 533 -13.20 15.42 -8.47
N GLU A 534 -14.12 16.31 -8.10
CA GLU A 534 -15.47 15.93 -7.66
C GLU A 534 -16.56 16.93 -8.08
N ALA A 535 -16.33 18.24 -7.92
CA ALA A 535 -17.24 19.31 -8.34
C ALA A 535 -16.46 20.56 -8.80
N PRO A 536 -17.10 21.47 -9.57
CA PRO A 536 -16.43 22.61 -10.21
C PRO A 536 -15.93 23.69 -9.25
N TYR A 537 -16.54 23.83 -8.05
CA TYR A 537 -16.17 24.85 -7.08
C TYR A 537 -16.01 24.27 -5.68
N LEU A 538 -14.89 24.59 -5.04
CA LEU A 538 -14.66 24.33 -3.63
C LEU A 538 -14.77 25.63 -2.83
N VAL A 539 -15.71 25.67 -1.89
CA VAL A 539 -15.94 26.80 -0.99
C VAL A 539 -15.44 26.44 0.42
N VAL A 540 -14.72 27.36 1.05
CA VAL A 540 -14.35 27.25 2.47
C VAL A 540 -14.69 28.53 3.21
N ASN A 541 -15.04 28.38 4.48
CA ASN A 541 -15.29 29.49 5.38
C ASN A 541 -14.01 29.87 6.12
N GLU A 542 -13.66 31.15 6.08
CA GLU A 542 -12.47 31.70 6.72
C GLU A 542 -12.48 31.49 8.24
N ALA A 543 -13.66 31.55 8.88
CA ALA A 543 -13.81 31.31 10.31
C ALA A 543 -13.51 29.84 10.68
N SER A 544 -14.00 28.88 9.89
CA SER A 544 -13.65 27.45 10.03
C SER A 544 -12.16 27.21 9.86
N VAL A 545 -11.54 27.90 8.90
CA VAL A 545 -10.11 27.78 8.66
C VAL A 545 -9.33 28.33 9.84
N SER A 546 -9.73 29.48 10.40
CA SER A 546 -9.07 30.08 11.56
C SER A 546 -9.08 29.14 12.76
N VAL A 547 -10.22 28.50 13.07
CA VAL A 547 -10.30 27.53 14.17
C VAL A 547 -9.28 26.42 14.01
N LEU A 548 -9.15 25.83 12.81
CA LEU A 548 -8.16 24.79 12.58
C LEU A 548 -6.73 25.34 12.60
N ALA A 549 -6.50 26.54 12.04
CA ALA A 549 -5.20 27.18 11.98
C ALA A 549 -4.66 27.46 13.39
N ASP A 550 -5.50 27.94 14.30
CA ASP A 550 -5.15 28.22 15.70
C ASP A 550 -4.76 26.93 16.43
N VAL A 551 -5.49 25.83 16.22
CA VAL A 551 -5.18 24.52 16.81
C VAL A 551 -3.80 24.00 16.42
N VAL A 552 -3.32 24.31 15.21
CA VAL A 552 -2.02 23.85 14.71
C VAL A 552 -0.94 24.92 14.71
N GLY A 553 -1.23 26.14 15.18
CA GLY A 553 -0.28 27.26 15.19
C GLY A 553 0.15 27.73 13.79
N LEU A 554 -0.71 27.55 12.77
CA LEU A 554 -0.47 28.07 11.41
C LEU A 554 -1.19 29.40 11.20
N SER A 555 -0.75 30.18 10.21
CA SER A 555 -1.53 31.35 9.78
C SER A 555 -2.80 30.92 9.03
N THR A 556 -3.87 31.70 9.14
CA THR A 556 -5.12 31.47 8.39
C THR A 556 -4.86 31.42 6.88
N LEU A 557 -4.00 32.30 6.36
CA LEU A 557 -3.67 32.36 4.92
C LEU A 557 -2.92 31.11 4.43
N GLU A 558 -1.94 30.63 5.20
CA GLU A 558 -1.25 29.37 4.85
C GLU A 558 -2.25 28.20 4.86
N THR A 559 -3.11 28.15 5.85
CA THR A 559 -4.10 27.09 6.01
C THR A 559 -5.13 27.09 4.88
N ILE A 560 -5.61 28.27 4.46
CA ILE A 560 -6.44 28.44 3.26
C ILE A 560 -5.70 27.87 2.03
N ALA A 561 -4.44 28.24 1.83
CA ALA A 561 -3.66 27.80 0.69
C ALA A 561 -3.45 26.27 0.67
N ARG A 562 -3.31 25.62 1.84
CA ARG A 562 -3.25 24.16 1.98
C ARG A 562 -4.56 23.47 1.59
N PHE A 563 -5.72 24.05 1.91
CA PHE A 563 -7.03 23.51 1.52
C PHE A 563 -7.38 23.73 0.04
N ARG A 564 -6.66 24.60 -0.65
CA ARG A 564 -6.80 24.90 -2.08
C ARG A 564 -8.25 25.19 -2.55
N PRO A 565 -8.99 26.09 -1.87
CA PRO A 565 -10.35 26.46 -2.26
C PRO A 565 -10.36 27.29 -3.55
N ASN A 566 -11.50 27.29 -4.24
CA ASN A 566 -11.76 28.23 -5.32
C ASN A 566 -12.35 29.55 -4.78
N ILE A 567 -13.19 29.45 -3.74
CA ILE A 567 -13.87 30.57 -3.12
C ILE A 567 -13.67 30.49 -1.60
N VAL A 568 -13.25 31.60 -0.99
CA VAL A 568 -13.22 31.77 0.46
C VAL A 568 -14.28 32.78 0.85
N VAL A 569 -15.13 32.41 1.81
CA VAL A 569 -16.17 33.29 2.36
C VAL A 569 -15.83 33.73 3.77
N ARG A 570 -16.24 34.95 4.13
CA ARG A 570 -16.07 35.55 5.45
C ARG A 570 -17.40 36.14 5.93
N GLY A 571 -17.65 36.05 7.23
CA GLY A 571 -18.82 36.68 7.87
C GLY A 571 -19.87 35.70 8.38
N ILE A 572 -19.58 34.39 8.32
CA ILE A 572 -20.44 33.33 8.87
C ILE A 572 -19.73 32.58 10.00
N PRO A 573 -20.47 32.03 10.98
CA PRO A 573 -19.89 31.26 12.07
C PRO A 573 -19.04 30.08 11.56
N PRO A 574 -18.00 29.66 12.30
CA PRO A 574 -17.23 28.46 11.96
C PRO A 574 -18.13 27.25 11.70
N PHE A 575 -17.84 26.54 10.61
CA PHE A 575 -18.46 25.29 10.15
C PHE A 575 -19.92 25.38 9.73
N LEU A 576 -20.51 26.57 9.69
CA LEU A 576 -21.87 26.77 9.17
C LEU A 576 -22.03 26.24 7.73
N GLU A 577 -20.98 26.33 6.92
CA GLU A 577 -21.00 25.84 5.54
C GLU A 577 -21.37 24.35 5.44
N ASP A 578 -21.16 23.55 6.49
CA ASP A 578 -21.48 22.12 6.50
C ASP A 578 -22.98 21.83 6.49
N THR A 579 -23.81 22.80 6.85
CA THR A 579 -25.28 22.66 6.89
C THR A 579 -25.97 23.28 5.68
N ALA A 580 -25.25 24.04 4.86
CA ALA A 580 -25.81 24.72 3.70
C ALA A 580 -26.28 23.71 2.65
N THR A 581 -27.45 23.97 2.07
CA THR A 581 -28.02 23.21 0.97
C THR A 581 -27.93 23.98 -0.34
N PHE A 582 -28.08 25.30 -0.27
CA PHE A 582 -27.87 26.20 -1.40
C PHE A 582 -27.03 27.41 -1.00
N MET A 583 -26.41 28.01 -2.00
CA MET A 583 -25.83 29.35 -1.86
C MET A 583 -26.11 30.19 -3.09
N THR A 584 -26.32 31.48 -2.89
CA THR A 584 -26.57 32.44 -3.97
C THR A 584 -25.51 33.52 -3.94
N ILE A 585 -24.84 33.75 -5.06
CA ILE A 585 -23.90 34.86 -5.25
C ILE A 585 -24.51 35.80 -6.29
N ASN A 586 -24.79 37.04 -5.90
CA ASN A 586 -25.57 37.98 -6.72
C ASN A 586 -26.94 37.36 -7.08
N ASN A 587 -27.18 37.03 -8.36
CA ASN A 587 -28.41 36.37 -8.82
C ASN A 587 -28.19 34.89 -9.22
N ILE A 588 -27.00 34.34 -8.96
CA ILE A 588 -26.61 33.02 -9.44
C ILE A 588 -26.71 32.02 -8.29
N ARG A 589 -27.58 31.02 -8.47
CA ARG A 589 -27.85 29.99 -7.47
C ARG A 589 -26.92 28.78 -7.64
N PHE A 590 -26.41 28.26 -6.54
CA PHE A 590 -25.58 27.06 -6.49
C PHE A 590 -26.17 26.04 -5.52
N GLU A 591 -26.09 24.77 -5.90
CA GLU A 591 -26.43 23.61 -5.07
C GLU A 591 -25.18 23.09 -4.36
N VAL A 592 -25.30 22.82 -3.06
CA VAL A 592 -24.26 22.13 -2.29
C VAL A 592 -24.35 20.64 -2.56
N THR A 593 -23.36 20.10 -3.27
CA THR A 593 -23.36 18.70 -3.71
C THR A 593 -22.94 17.74 -2.59
N LYS A 594 -21.89 18.09 -1.85
CA LYS A 594 -21.35 17.32 -0.71
C LYS A 594 -20.25 18.08 0.02
N LYS A 595 -19.92 17.61 1.23
CA LYS A 595 -18.73 18.03 1.96
C LYS A 595 -17.46 17.50 1.25
N CYS A 596 -16.42 18.34 1.18
CA CYS A 596 -15.17 17.98 0.51
C CYS A 596 -14.31 17.07 1.40
N THR A 597 -14.13 15.82 0.99
CA THR A 597 -13.23 14.88 1.67
C THR A 597 -11.77 15.30 1.46
N ARG A 598 -11.01 15.41 2.55
CA ARG A 598 -9.62 15.86 2.52
C ARG A 598 -8.66 14.68 2.63
N CYS A 599 -7.59 14.77 1.85
CA CYS A 599 -6.50 13.80 1.82
C CYS A 599 -5.18 14.46 2.22
N GLU A 600 -4.08 13.70 2.19
CA GLU A 600 -2.73 14.16 2.54
C GLU A 600 -2.22 15.39 1.77
N MET A 601 -2.93 15.83 0.71
CA MET A 601 -2.59 17.05 -0.02
C MET A 601 -2.53 18.27 0.91
N ILE A 602 -3.45 18.38 1.90
CA ILE A 602 -3.47 19.52 2.83
C ILE A 602 -2.27 19.54 3.79
N CYS A 603 -1.51 18.43 3.86
CA CYS A 603 -0.30 18.33 4.68
C CYS A 603 0.91 18.93 3.97
N VAL A 604 0.84 19.24 2.68
CA VAL A 604 1.96 19.81 1.94
C VAL A 604 1.96 21.32 2.09
N ASN A 605 3.04 21.89 2.63
CA ASN A 605 3.21 23.34 2.65
C ASN A 605 3.22 23.86 1.19
N PRO A 606 2.33 24.82 0.84
CA PRO A 606 2.13 25.25 -0.54
C PRO A 606 3.30 26.07 -1.11
N ILE A 607 4.24 26.46 -0.24
CA ILE A 607 5.45 27.20 -0.60
C ILE A 607 6.65 26.26 -0.73
N THR A 608 6.96 25.54 0.34
CA THR A 608 8.21 24.78 0.46
C THR A 608 8.10 23.34 -0.04
N GLY A 609 6.88 22.77 -0.08
CA GLY A 609 6.65 21.36 -0.39
C GLY A 609 6.94 20.42 0.77
N VAL A 610 7.33 20.95 1.93
CA VAL A 610 7.53 20.18 3.16
C VAL A 610 6.19 19.61 3.62
N LYS A 611 6.17 18.32 3.96
CA LYS A 611 5.01 17.66 4.55
C LYS A 611 4.96 17.94 6.05
N ASP A 612 3.75 18.26 6.53
CA ASP A 612 3.43 18.50 7.92
C ASP A 612 2.02 17.92 8.20
N PRO A 613 1.90 16.86 9.02
CA PRO A 613 0.65 16.18 9.31
C PRO A 613 -0.29 16.94 10.26
N GLN A 614 0.14 18.04 10.88
CA GLN A 614 -0.64 18.72 11.93
C GLN A 614 -2.07 19.04 11.50
N LEU A 615 -2.24 19.59 10.30
CA LEU A 615 -3.53 20.04 9.81
C LEU A 615 -4.54 18.91 9.59
N ILE A 616 -4.10 17.74 9.09
CA ILE A 616 -5.01 16.60 8.89
C ILE A 616 -5.33 15.89 10.21
N VAL A 617 -4.38 15.86 11.15
CA VAL A 617 -4.60 15.32 12.51
C VAL A 617 -5.61 16.20 13.25
N ALA A 618 -5.46 17.53 13.20
CA ALA A 618 -6.40 18.48 13.78
C ALA A 618 -7.79 18.36 13.15
N LEU A 619 -7.87 18.29 11.81
CA LEU A 619 -9.15 18.11 11.11
C LEU A 619 -9.85 16.80 11.52
N ARG A 620 -9.11 15.69 11.61
CA ARG A 620 -9.66 14.41 12.05
C ARG A 620 -10.18 14.49 13.48
N ASN A 621 -9.43 15.11 14.39
CA ASN A 621 -9.85 15.29 15.79
C ASN A 621 -11.12 16.15 15.87
N PHE A 622 -11.17 17.24 15.10
CA PHE A 622 -12.33 18.14 15.04
C PHE A 622 -13.60 17.44 14.53
N ARG A 623 -13.47 16.59 13.49
CA ARG A 623 -14.61 15.84 12.93
C ARG A 623 -15.04 14.64 13.76
N GLN A 624 -14.67 14.60 15.05
CA GLN A 624 -14.95 13.49 15.95
C GLN A 624 -14.63 12.12 15.34
N ARG A 625 -13.57 12.07 14.53
CA ARG A 625 -13.09 10.84 13.90
C ARG A 625 -14.07 10.21 12.87
N GLU A 626 -15.02 10.98 12.35
CA GLU A 626 -15.80 10.66 11.13
C GLU A 626 -14.97 10.91 9.84
N LYS A 627 -15.63 10.96 8.66
CA LYS A 627 -14.96 11.32 7.40
C LYS A 627 -14.28 12.69 7.55
N MET A 628 -12.98 12.74 7.23
CA MET A 628 -12.15 13.95 7.30
C MET A 628 -12.57 14.96 6.22
N THR A 629 -13.67 15.67 6.43
CA THR A 629 -14.21 16.64 5.46
C THR A 629 -13.99 18.08 5.89
N PHE A 630 -13.66 18.96 4.95
CA PHE A 630 -13.51 20.38 5.22
C PHE A 630 -13.91 21.22 4.00
N GLY A 631 -14.83 22.17 4.19
CA GLY A 631 -15.44 22.94 3.10
C GLY A 631 -16.43 22.12 2.27
N ILE A 632 -17.10 22.80 1.35
CA ILE A 632 -18.20 22.25 0.56
C ILE A 632 -17.94 22.35 -0.93
N TYR A 633 -18.39 21.34 -1.66
CA TYR A 633 -18.42 21.33 -3.10
C TYR A 633 -19.76 21.85 -3.61
N VAL A 634 -19.72 22.88 -4.46
CA VAL A 634 -20.94 23.48 -5.01
C VAL A 634 -20.97 23.39 -6.53
N ARG A 635 -22.18 23.39 -7.09
CA ARG A 635 -22.45 23.34 -8.52
C ARG A 635 -23.47 24.42 -8.88
N GLN A 636 -23.21 25.18 -9.94
CA GLN A 636 -24.15 26.18 -10.44
C GLN A 636 -25.44 25.52 -10.94
N ILE A 637 -26.58 26.12 -10.60
CA ILE A 637 -27.91 25.74 -11.11
C ILE A 637 -28.23 26.67 -12.29
N GLY A 638 -28.50 26.09 -13.46
CA GLY A 638 -28.78 26.83 -14.70
C GLY A 638 -27.54 27.13 -15.55
N GLU A 639 -27.74 27.83 -16.67
CA GLU A 639 -26.70 28.14 -17.68
C GLU A 639 -26.38 29.64 -17.76
N GLU A 640 -26.75 30.40 -16.75
CA GLU A 640 -26.52 31.85 -16.74
C GLU A 640 -25.02 32.16 -16.72
N ALA A 641 -24.57 32.89 -17.75
CA ALA A 641 -23.22 33.45 -17.75
C ALA A 641 -23.12 34.49 -16.63
N GLY A 642 -22.04 34.42 -15.85
CA GLY A 642 -21.89 35.27 -14.68
C GLY A 642 -20.44 35.50 -14.29
N GLU A 643 -20.20 36.64 -13.67
CA GLU A 643 -18.92 36.99 -13.06
C GLU A 643 -19.09 37.08 -11.54
N ILE A 644 -18.18 36.47 -10.80
CA ILE A 644 -18.08 36.67 -9.35
C ILE A 644 -16.93 37.62 -9.06
N HIS A 645 -17.14 38.46 -8.05
CA HIS A 645 -16.17 39.46 -7.61
C HIS A 645 -15.77 39.19 -6.17
N GLN A 646 -14.52 39.51 -5.85
CA GLN A 646 -14.12 39.67 -4.46
C GLN A 646 -15.05 40.72 -3.81
N HIS A 647 -15.44 40.47 -2.57
CA HIS A 647 -16.42 41.25 -1.80
C HIS A 647 -17.88 41.12 -2.24
N ALA A 648 -18.20 40.26 -3.22
CA ALA A 648 -19.61 39.93 -3.52
C ALA A 648 -20.29 39.30 -2.29
N ILE A 649 -21.57 39.60 -2.11
CA ILE A 649 -22.40 39.04 -1.03
C ILE A 649 -22.81 37.63 -1.43
N VAL A 650 -22.75 36.72 -0.45
CA VAL A 650 -23.14 35.32 -0.59
C VAL A 650 -24.24 35.04 0.42
N HIS A 651 -25.39 34.57 -0.04
CA HIS A 651 -26.48 34.12 0.82
C HIS A 651 -26.46 32.60 0.92
N PHE A 652 -26.47 32.06 2.14
CA PHE A 652 -26.55 30.62 2.41
C PHE A 652 -27.95 30.24 2.88
N GLU A 653 -28.49 29.16 2.31
CA GLU A 653 -29.79 28.54 2.65
C GLU A 653 -29.61 27.13 3.23
#